data_AF-A0A533WSS6-F1
#
_entry.id   AF-A0A533WSS6-F1
#
_cell.length_a   1.000
_cell.length_b   1.000
_cell.length_c   1.000
_cell.angle_alpha   90.00
_cell.angle_beta   90.00
_cell.angle_gamma   90.00
#
_symmetry.space_group_name_H-M   'P 1'
#
loop_
_entity.id
_entity.type
_entity.pdbx_description
1 polymer ?
#
loop_
_entity_poly.entity_id
_entity_poly.type
_entity_poly.pdbx_seq_one_letter_code
_entity_poly.pdbx_strand_id
1 'polypeptide(L)'
;RLKFEPSVGGLENSDGCACGCRLFFSLHYHNLARYLFITLAFAGLLSTGWFGIPLIPQYFVSDQINIVTGIFTLFSALGTIWGVMAYREFTKSIQLVIDARDAARRLDHMIGEYEYKSYNPVTRDYEAGFVPSAPINFWDKEIQVPAWMDKGKYWHMLLRLRGARREVRLIVVKDSDLPFNSGTQNAAVTTREKVNVGETRTLRYTYAVRIPQWLVMNTDRKRFAEGVGGDQLAKLVADLNRKIVAASDEVAEWERQRIRHPWSAMKLRIYLNKSLPLRIVYRQVIKNFPGAKRQRIEETNANLADVKDDELIASLLELASEKGIPRSRIEMLQLLIKFLKYSYARLGLGEGASEYHSFHHSLEVSYMTMHMVPREFQRIRFRPKDYEIALVAALLHDYDPAQPLASHEGFKGPSVARTMQEISRTRILDAYFTMGWEEFANYFREFQSPLSSTQEFATTHPEYVKVAEIPTESMIVETLIWRTDFPFFQQKLAKEMFARLQQELTSRGENAGKTKLLAEILWLADLAVTYMGSDRVRVWDRVTNLYDELSLPKLEAVPRTDAFFADFVEKEPYSTLFERLINNKEFPYVFRKQWNLIYQFFHEGNPSTELNETIANARKMYLRANLEIGMRSGEMLRTMAIDNWSEFFIGMSKDQNEVFKAKSRFSELEPQNASAFWGDTEKLLPAIPDRSIDNFFMVLPEHSAPFTGIESKSSFRSMLTVISKKLTSDGAFRILTDLEKESTEFRELVLLSNEAGLQLATSKGKTYFPKDWHDPEFRHDRNPQIVVLVPN
;
A
#
# COMPACT_ATOMS: atom_id res chain seq x y z
N ARG A 1 8.72 42.89 34.64
CA ARG A 1 8.08 43.66 33.55
C ARG A 1 8.99 43.59 32.33
N LEU A 2 8.63 42.79 31.33
CA LEU A 2 8.99 42.94 29.92
C LEU A 2 8.05 41.98 29.17
N LYS A 3 7.14 42.55 28.38
CA LYS A 3 6.19 41.84 27.51
C LYS A 3 6.94 41.40 26.25
N PHE A 4 6.67 40.19 25.76
CA PHE A 4 6.92 39.84 24.36
C PHE A 4 5.59 39.79 23.64
N GLU A 5 5.39 40.73 22.71
CA GLU A 5 4.35 40.70 21.69
C GLU A 5 4.82 39.84 20.49
N PRO A 6 3.89 39.24 19.73
CA PRO A 6 4.20 38.44 18.56
C PRO A 6 4.47 39.34 17.34
N SER A 7 5.68 39.32 16.79
CA SER A 7 5.96 39.99 15.51
C SER A 7 5.50 39.11 14.35
N VAL A 8 4.31 39.43 13.83
CA VAL A 8 3.92 39.17 12.44
C VAL A 8 4.72 40.12 11.55
N GLY A 9 5.34 39.60 10.49
CA GLY A 9 5.94 40.42 9.41
C GLY A 9 7.46 40.29 9.27
N GLY A 10 7.90 39.21 8.64
CA GLY A 10 9.25 39.11 8.07
C GLY A 10 9.20 39.38 6.57
N LEU A 11 9.42 40.62 6.18
CA LEU A 11 9.71 41.05 4.82
C LEU A 11 10.96 40.35 4.28
N GLU A 12 10.95 40.20 2.96
CA GLU A 12 12.03 39.73 2.09
C GLU A 12 13.41 40.27 2.51
N ASN A 13 14.32 39.35 2.82
CA ASN A 13 15.75 39.61 2.67
C ASN A 13 16.24 38.75 1.49
N SER A 14 16.48 39.45 0.39
CA SER A 14 17.32 39.01 -0.72
C SER A 14 18.77 38.80 -0.25
N ASP A 15 19.46 37.94 -1.00
CA ASP A 15 20.91 37.71 -1.02
C ASP A 15 21.53 36.79 0.04
N GLY A 16 21.31 35.50 -0.20
CA GLY A 16 22.22 34.42 0.16
C GLY A 16 22.02 33.24 -0.79
N CYS A 17 22.82 33.17 -1.86
CA CYS A 17 22.80 32.11 -2.87
C CYS A 17 23.08 30.71 -2.28
N ALA A 18 22.06 30.07 -1.70
CA ALA A 18 21.97 28.63 -1.64
C ALA A 18 21.31 28.17 -2.95
N CYS A 19 22.12 27.82 -3.95
CA CYS A 19 21.66 27.34 -5.26
C CYS A 19 21.02 25.93 -5.11
N GLY A 20 19.85 25.85 -4.48
CA GLY A 20 19.00 24.68 -4.48
C GLY A 20 18.44 24.50 -5.88
N CYS A 21 18.88 23.46 -6.62
CA CYS A 21 18.29 23.12 -7.90
C CYS A 21 16.79 22.83 -7.74
N ARG A 22 15.93 23.80 -8.05
CA ARG A 22 14.48 23.61 -8.17
C ARG A 22 14.17 23.03 -9.57
N LEU A 23 13.37 21.96 -9.62
CA LEU A 23 12.96 21.28 -10.85
C LEU A 23 11.43 21.27 -10.94
N PHE A 24 10.87 21.67 -12.10
CA PHE A 24 9.43 21.96 -12.24
C PHE A 24 8.78 21.10 -13.32
N PHE A 25 7.73 20.33 -13.02
CA PHE A 25 6.83 19.80 -14.06
C PHE A 25 6.02 20.99 -14.54
N SER A 26 6.39 21.55 -15.68
CA SER A 26 5.84 22.81 -16.19
C SER A 26 5.07 22.55 -17.47
N LEU A 27 3.79 22.93 -17.50
CA LEU A 27 2.96 22.87 -18.69
C LEU A 27 3.49 23.82 -19.77
N HIS A 28 4.07 24.95 -19.38
CA HIS A 28 4.74 25.88 -20.30
C HIS A 28 5.91 25.20 -21.04
N TYR A 29 6.81 24.50 -20.35
CA TYR A 29 7.91 23.79 -21.01
C TYR A 29 7.44 22.61 -21.86
N HIS A 30 6.35 21.95 -21.47
CA HIS A 30 5.72 20.93 -22.32
C HIS A 30 5.13 21.55 -23.61
N ASN A 31 4.54 22.74 -23.51
CA ASN A 31 4.07 23.50 -24.68
C ASN A 31 5.22 23.92 -25.59
N LEU A 32 6.34 24.40 -25.04
CA LEU A 32 7.53 24.72 -25.82
C LEU A 32 8.11 23.49 -26.52
N ALA A 33 8.21 22.37 -25.82
CA ALA A 33 8.63 21.10 -26.42
C ALA A 33 7.68 20.67 -27.54
N ARG A 34 6.36 20.78 -27.32
CA ARG A 34 5.32 20.51 -28.31
C ARG A 34 5.53 21.36 -29.58
N TYR A 35 5.75 22.67 -29.45
CA TYR A 35 6.01 23.56 -30.59
C TYR A 35 7.33 23.22 -31.30
N LEU A 36 8.39 22.92 -30.56
CA LEU A 36 9.66 22.49 -31.14
C LEU A 36 9.46 21.23 -32.00
N PHE A 37 8.81 20.19 -31.48
CA PHE A 37 8.65 18.93 -32.18
C PHE A 37 7.73 19.00 -33.39
N ILE A 38 6.67 19.82 -33.37
CA ILE A 38 5.85 20.02 -34.57
C ILE A 38 6.59 20.83 -35.64
N THR A 39 7.40 21.82 -35.25
CA THR A 39 8.26 22.54 -36.20
C THR A 39 9.30 21.60 -36.82
N LEU A 40 9.91 20.71 -36.01
CA LEU A 40 10.80 19.66 -36.52
C LEU A 40 10.07 18.69 -37.45
N ALA A 41 8.81 18.35 -37.17
CA ALA A 41 8.01 17.52 -38.06
C ALA A 41 7.78 18.19 -39.42
N PHE A 42 7.39 19.47 -39.43
CA PHE A 42 7.21 20.22 -40.68
C PHE A 42 8.52 20.38 -41.45
N ALA A 43 9.62 20.70 -40.76
CA ALA A 43 10.95 20.80 -41.38
C ALA A 43 11.38 19.45 -41.98
N GLY A 44 11.16 18.35 -41.26
CA GLY A 44 11.41 16.99 -41.74
C GLY A 44 10.56 16.66 -42.96
N LEU A 45 9.28 17.04 -42.97
CA LEU A 45 8.36 16.77 -44.08
C LEU A 45 8.79 17.52 -45.34
N LEU A 46 9.11 18.81 -45.21
CA LEU A 46 9.62 19.64 -46.30
C LEU A 46 10.95 19.09 -46.84
N SER A 47 11.86 18.72 -45.95
CA SER A 47 13.14 18.10 -46.31
C SER A 47 12.95 16.76 -47.04
N THR A 48 12.05 15.90 -46.54
CA THR A 48 11.74 14.61 -47.17
C THR A 48 11.15 14.82 -48.57
N GLY A 49 10.28 15.81 -48.75
CA GLY A 49 9.75 16.18 -50.06
C GLY A 49 10.85 16.70 -50.98
N TRP A 50 11.66 17.65 -50.51
CA TRP A 50 12.68 18.32 -51.30
C TRP A 50 13.79 17.38 -51.78
N PHE A 51 14.26 16.48 -50.92
CA PHE A 51 15.34 15.54 -51.24
C PHE A 51 14.82 14.20 -51.76
N GLY A 52 13.61 13.77 -51.35
CA GLY A 52 13.06 12.48 -51.70
C GLY A 52 12.33 12.44 -53.05
N ILE A 53 11.54 13.47 -53.38
CA ILE A 53 10.81 13.52 -54.66
C ILE A 53 11.77 13.43 -55.85
N PRO A 54 12.94 14.09 -55.86
CA PRO A 54 13.89 13.98 -56.97
C PRO A 54 14.58 12.61 -57.10
N LEU A 55 14.64 11.78 -56.05
CA LEU A 55 15.34 10.48 -56.09
C LEU A 55 14.68 9.50 -57.07
N ILE A 56 13.35 9.49 -57.14
CA ILE A 56 12.59 8.60 -58.01
C ILE A 56 12.87 8.89 -59.51
N PRO A 57 12.67 10.12 -60.03
CA PRO A 57 12.99 10.42 -61.42
C PRO A 57 14.49 10.34 -61.71
N GLN A 58 15.38 10.67 -60.76
CA GLN A 58 16.82 10.47 -60.97
C GLN A 58 17.19 8.99 -61.14
N TYR A 59 16.60 8.11 -60.34
CA TYR A 59 16.78 6.67 -60.50
C TYR A 59 16.30 6.20 -61.89
N PHE A 60 15.11 6.61 -62.32
CA PHE A 60 14.58 6.25 -63.63
C PHE A 60 15.39 6.78 -64.83
N VAL A 61 16.08 7.91 -64.67
CA VAL A 61 16.88 8.54 -65.74
C VAL A 61 18.32 8.04 -65.76
N SER A 62 18.91 7.76 -64.60
CA SER A 62 20.36 7.51 -64.48
C SER A 62 20.74 6.12 -63.98
N ASP A 63 19.77 5.29 -63.58
CA ASP A 63 19.96 3.95 -62.97
C ASP A 63 20.90 3.95 -61.75
N GLN A 64 21.09 5.13 -61.13
CA GLN A 64 21.95 5.35 -59.98
C GLN A 64 21.15 6.00 -58.85
N ILE A 65 21.35 5.51 -57.62
CA ILE A 65 20.77 6.08 -56.41
C ILE A 65 21.83 6.94 -55.73
N ASN A 66 21.54 8.22 -55.53
CA ASN A 66 22.37 9.07 -54.68
C ASN A 66 22.18 8.65 -53.20
N ILE A 67 23.11 7.84 -52.69
CA ILE A 67 23.06 7.27 -51.34
C ILE A 67 22.98 8.36 -50.27
N VAL A 68 23.71 9.48 -50.43
CA VAL A 68 23.71 10.57 -49.45
C VAL A 68 22.34 11.22 -49.36
N THR A 69 21.75 11.54 -50.52
CA THR A 69 20.38 12.10 -50.60
C THR A 69 19.34 11.10 -50.10
N GLY A 70 19.51 9.81 -50.38
CA GLY A 70 18.66 8.72 -49.87
C GLY A 70 18.70 8.62 -48.34
N ILE A 71 19.90 8.62 -47.75
CA ILE A 71 20.10 8.62 -46.30
C ILE A 71 19.48 9.88 -45.67
N PHE A 72 19.71 11.05 -46.26
CA PHE A 72 19.17 12.31 -45.76
C PHE A 72 17.63 12.34 -45.80
N THR A 73 17.04 11.83 -46.88
CA THR A 73 15.58 11.67 -47.03
C THR A 73 15.03 10.72 -45.97
N LEU A 74 15.69 9.57 -45.74
CA LEU A 74 15.28 8.61 -44.72
C LEU A 74 15.32 9.22 -43.31
N PHE A 75 16.41 9.88 -42.93
CA PHE A 75 16.51 10.55 -41.62
C PHE A 75 15.52 11.70 -41.47
N SER A 76 15.21 12.42 -42.55
CA SER A 76 14.18 13.47 -42.55
C SER A 76 12.77 12.89 -42.35
N ALA A 77 12.47 11.75 -42.98
CA ALA A 77 11.20 11.03 -42.81
C ALA A 77 11.06 10.49 -41.38
N LEU A 78 12.11 9.87 -40.84
CA LEU A 78 12.15 9.42 -39.44
C LEU A 78 12.02 10.58 -38.45
N GLY A 79 12.67 11.72 -38.72
CA GLY A 79 12.52 12.96 -37.96
C GLY A 79 11.10 13.50 -37.99
N THR A 80 10.41 13.38 -39.12
CA THR A 80 9.00 13.76 -39.28
C THR A 80 8.10 12.91 -38.38
N ILE A 81 8.25 11.58 -38.45
CA ILE A 81 7.49 10.62 -37.62
C ILE A 81 7.76 10.89 -36.14
N TRP A 82 9.03 11.09 -35.76
CA TRP A 82 9.40 11.42 -34.39
C TRP A 82 8.73 12.72 -33.93
N GLY A 83 8.79 13.78 -34.73
CA GLY A 83 8.19 15.07 -34.40
C GLY A 83 6.68 14.98 -34.16
N VAL A 84 5.94 14.27 -35.02
CA VAL A 84 4.49 14.06 -34.86
C VAL A 84 4.17 13.24 -33.60
N MET A 85 4.91 12.15 -33.36
CA MET A 85 4.70 11.32 -32.18
C MET A 85 5.02 12.06 -30.88
N ALA A 86 6.13 12.80 -30.85
CA ALA A 86 6.51 13.63 -29.71
C ALA A 86 5.46 14.72 -29.45
N TYR A 87 4.99 15.41 -30.49
CA TYR A 87 3.90 16.39 -30.40
C TYR A 87 2.66 15.79 -29.73
N ARG A 88 2.25 14.58 -30.15
CA ARG A 88 1.11 13.87 -29.57
C ARG A 88 1.32 13.55 -28.09
N GLU A 89 2.49 13.03 -27.71
CA GLU A 89 2.80 12.66 -26.32
C GLU A 89 2.83 13.88 -25.39
N PHE A 90 3.47 14.98 -25.80
CA PHE A 90 3.47 16.21 -24.98
C PHE A 90 2.08 16.83 -24.87
N THR A 91 1.29 16.80 -25.96
CA THR A 91 -0.11 17.27 -25.94
C THR A 91 -0.95 16.44 -24.98
N LYS A 92 -0.81 15.12 -25.03
CA LYS A 92 -1.50 14.19 -24.13
C LYS A 92 -1.21 14.53 -22.66
N SER A 93 0.07 14.68 -22.29
CA SER A 93 0.43 14.96 -20.89
C SER A 93 -0.10 16.30 -20.38
N ILE A 94 -0.12 17.33 -21.22
CA ILE A 94 -0.74 18.61 -20.86
C ILE A 94 -2.24 18.43 -20.63
N GLN A 95 -2.92 17.74 -21.55
CA GLN A 95 -4.36 17.54 -21.48
C GLN A 95 -4.76 16.72 -20.26
N LEU A 96 -4.00 15.67 -19.91
CA LEU A 96 -4.25 14.86 -18.71
C LEU A 96 -4.29 15.71 -17.43
N VAL A 97 -3.33 16.62 -17.26
CA VAL A 97 -3.24 17.50 -16.08
C VAL A 97 -4.38 18.51 -16.05
N ILE A 98 -4.67 19.16 -17.18
CA ILE A 98 -5.73 20.18 -17.26
C ILE A 98 -7.11 19.55 -17.06
N ASP A 99 -7.39 18.43 -17.76
CA ASP A 99 -8.67 17.73 -17.66
C ASP A 99 -8.96 17.22 -16.25
N ALA A 100 -7.93 16.71 -15.56
CA ALA A 100 -8.05 16.25 -14.18
C ALA A 100 -8.39 17.40 -13.23
N ARG A 101 -7.70 18.54 -13.36
CA ARG A 101 -7.99 19.74 -12.57
C ARG A 101 -9.40 20.27 -12.83
N ASP A 102 -9.79 20.36 -14.10
CA ASP A 102 -11.10 20.89 -14.47
C ASP A 102 -12.23 19.95 -14.03
N ALA A 103 -12.02 18.63 -14.13
CA ALA A 103 -12.95 17.65 -13.58
C ALA A 103 -13.06 17.75 -12.06
N ALA A 104 -11.95 17.94 -11.35
CA ALA A 104 -11.94 18.10 -9.90
C ALA A 104 -12.74 19.34 -9.48
N ARG A 105 -12.51 20.47 -10.17
CA ARG A 105 -13.20 21.74 -9.91
C ARG A 105 -14.70 21.72 -10.25
N ARG A 106 -15.15 20.79 -11.10
CA ARG A 106 -16.59 20.58 -11.35
C ARG A 106 -17.30 19.94 -10.16
N LEU A 107 -16.61 19.08 -9.42
CA LEU A 107 -17.15 18.43 -8.21
C LEU A 107 -16.93 19.29 -6.96
N ASP A 108 -15.80 19.99 -6.90
CA ASP A 108 -15.44 20.85 -5.79
C ASP A 108 -14.79 22.14 -6.31
N HIS A 109 -15.55 23.21 -6.42
CA HIS A 109 -15.09 24.48 -6.99
C HIS A 109 -13.94 25.14 -6.22
N MET A 110 -13.76 24.81 -4.93
CA MET A 110 -12.71 25.38 -4.06
C MET A 110 -11.43 24.53 -4.05
N ILE A 111 -11.41 23.36 -4.70
CA ILE A 111 -10.23 22.50 -4.72
C ILE A 111 -9.03 23.21 -5.39
N GLY A 112 -7.89 23.23 -4.68
CA GLY A 112 -6.69 23.98 -5.08
C GLY A 112 -6.57 25.35 -4.40
N GLU A 113 -7.60 25.82 -3.71
CA GLU A 113 -7.60 27.10 -2.97
C GLU A 113 -7.63 26.91 -1.45
N TYR A 114 -7.89 25.68 -0.98
CA TYR A 114 -8.00 25.38 0.44
C TYR A 114 -6.74 25.75 1.21
N GLU A 115 -6.93 26.43 2.34
CA GLU A 115 -5.87 26.57 3.34
C GLU A 115 -5.52 25.18 3.86
N TYR A 116 -4.25 24.77 3.68
CA TYR A 116 -3.78 23.50 4.21
C TYR A 116 -3.87 23.56 5.72
N LYS A 117 -4.87 22.90 6.32
CA LYS A 117 -4.89 22.63 7.76
C LYS A 117 -4.41 21.21 7.97
N SER A 118 -3.28 21.04 8.62
CA SER A 118 -2.83 19.73 9.07
C SER A 118 -2.81 19.68 10.58
N TYR A 119 -3.07 18.49 11.10
CA TYR A 119 -2.89 18.21 12.51
C TYR A 119 -1.43 18.44 12.90
N ASN A 120 -1.21 19.40 13.80
CA ASN A 120 0.09 19.62 14.42
C ASN A 120 0.16 18.71 15.66
N PRO A 121 0.98 17.65 15.65
CA PRO A 121 1.06 16.72 16.78
C PRO A 121 1.65 17.37 18.04
N VAL A 122 2.36 18.50 17.90
CA VAL A 122 2.95 19.24 19.02
C VAL A 122 1.88 20.03 19.77
N THR A 123 0.97 20.69 19.05
CA THR A 123 -0.10 21.51 19.64
C THR A 123 -1.42 20.77 19.78
N ARG A 124 -1.54 19.59 19.13
CA ARG A 124 -2.75 18.75 19.03
C ARG A 124 -3.93 19.44 18.35
N ASP A 125 -3.65 20.48 17.56
CA ASP A 125 -4.66 21.25 16.84
C ASP A 125 -4.41 21.24 15.33
N TYR A 126 -5.47 21.50 14.57
CA TYR A 126 -5.37 21.70 13.13
C TYR A 126 -4.95 23.11 12.80
N GLU A 127 -3.70 23.26 12.36
CA GLU A 127 -3.10 24.56 12.09
C GLU A 127 -2.97 24.81 10.59
N ALA A 128 -3.27 26.04 10.18
CA ALA A 128 -3.07 26.48 8.79
C ALA A 128 -1.57 26.58 8.47
N GLY A 129 -1.14 25.93 7.39
CA GLY A 129 0.23 25.98 6.89
C GLY A 129 1.23 25.13 7.69
N PHE A 130 0.79 24.33 8.68
CA PHE A 130 1.69 23.41 9.36
C PHE A 130 2.23 22.40 8.35
N VAL A 131 3.55 22.27 8.25
CA VAL A 131 4.20 21.24 7.44
C VAL A 131 5.00 20.40 8.42
N PRO A 132 4.65 19.12 8.65
CA PRO A 132 5.39 18.27 9.56
C PRO A 132 6.88 18.29 9.19
N SER A 133 7.72 18.70 10.14
CA SER A 133 9.17 18.85 9.95
C SER A 133 9.87 17.47 9.86
N ALA A 134 9.23 16.43 10.38
CA ALA A 134 9.54 15.03 10.12
C ALA A 134 8.85 14.54 8.84
N PRO A 135 9.39 13.53 8.12
CA PRO A 135 8.63 12.88 7.05
C PRO A 135 7.27 12.49 7.64
N ILE A 136 6.17 13.00 7.06
CA ILE A 136 4.81 12.61 7.47
C ILE A 136 4.83 11.10 7.58
N ASN A 137 4.72 10.66 8.83
CA ASN A 137 4.71 9.25 9.09
C ASN A 137 3.31 8.81 8.65
N PHE A 138 3.21 8.26 7.43
CA PHE A 138 1.97 7.70 6.91
C PHE A 138 1.41 6.59 7.84
N TRP A 139 2.24 6.10 8.78
CA TRP A 139 1.92 5.17 9.87
C TRP A 139 1.39 5.83 11.15
N ASP A 140 1.39 7.16 11.26
CA ASP A 140 1.03 7.82 12.50
C ASP A 140 -0.49 7.83 12.70
N LYS A 141 -0.92 7.11 13.74
CA LYS A 141 -2.30 6.91 14.18
C LYS A 141 -3.00 8.24 14.51
N GLU A 142 -2.23 9.31 14.72
CA GLU A 142 -2.70 10.64 15.13
C GLU A 142 -2.86 11.64 13.97
N ILE A 143 -2.23 11.41 12.80
CA ILE A 143 -2.33 12.35 11.68
C ILE A 143 -3.60 12.06 10.88
N GLN A 144 -4.73 12.53 11.38
CA GLN A 144 -5.93 12.68 10.57
C GLN A 144 -5.61 13.60 9.37
N VAL A 145 -5.93 13.13 8.16
CA VAL A 145 -5.93 14.02 6.98
C VAL A 145 -7.27 14.70 6.84
N PRO A 146 -7.29 15.90 6.24
CA PRO A 146 -8.54 16.51 5.84
C PRO A 146 -9.38 15.55 5.00
N ALA A 147 -10.70 15.53 5.21
CA ALA A 147 -11.63 14.64 4.51
C ALA A 147 -11.57 14.76 2.98
N TRP A 148 -11.04 15.87 2.45
CA TRP A 148 -10.86 16.09 1.02
C TRP A 148 -9.64 15.37 0.42
N MET A 149 -8.73 14.82 1.23
CA MET A 149 -7.45 14.24 0.80
C MET A 149 -7.45 12.71 0.91
N ASP A 150 -6.99 12.04 -0.15
CA ASP A 150 -6.72 10.61 -0.20
C ASP A 150 -5.20 10.38 -0.19
N LYS A 151 -4.69 9.72 0.88
CA LYS A 151 -3.26 9.50 1.11
C LYS A 151 -2.64 8.45 0.17
N GLY A 152 -3.46 7.59 -0.45
CA GLY A 152 -3.02 6.34 -1.06
C GLY A 152 -2.81 6.37 -2.57
N LYS A 153 -3.60 7.17 -3.30
CA LYS A 153 -3.85 6.97 -4.75
C LYS A 153 -2.66 6.48 -5.58
N TYR A 154 -1.54 7.19 -5.71
CA TYR A 154 -0.36 6.70 -6.48
C TYR A 154 1.02 7.18 -5.95
N TRP A 155 1.05 7.85 -4.80
CA TRP A 155 2.25 8.53 -4.30
C TRP A 155 3.22 7.62 -3.54
N HIS A 156 2.74 6.45 -3.11
CA HIS A 156 3.58 5.39 -2.53
C HIS A 156 4.75 5.02 -3.46
N MET A 157 4.59 5.12 -4.79
CA MET A 157 5.66 4.89 -5.76
C MET A 157 6.85 5.84 -5.57
N LEU A 158 6.61 7.09 -5.19
CA LEU A 158 7.67 8.05 -4.88
C LEU A 158 8.29 7.76 -3.51
N LEU A 159 7.48 7.32 -2.53
CA LEU A 159 7.97 6.94 -1.20
C LEU A 159 8.90 5.72 -1.27
N ARG A 160 8.69 4.79 -2.21
CA ARG A 160 9.61 3.66 -2.49
C ARG A 160 11.00 4.08 -2.98
N LEU A 161 11.19 5.34 -3.38
CA LEU A 161 12.51 5.87 -3.75
C LEU A 161 13.34 6.29 -2.52
N ARG A 162 12.79 6.19 -1.30
CA ARG A 162 13.55 6.35 -0.05
C ARG A 162 14.64 5.29 0.04
N GLY A 163 15.81 5.69 0.51
CA GLY A 163 16.94 4.78 0.72
C GLY A 163 17.99 5.43 1.61
N ALA A 164 19.05 4.68 1.93
CA ALA A 164 20.06 5.08 2.93
C ALA A 164 20.66 6.48 2.74
N ARG A 165 20.64 7.04 1.51
CA ARG A 165 21.19 8.37 1.18
C ARG A 165 20.16 9.36 0.65
N ARG A 166 18.88 8.97 0.53
CA ARG A 166 17.81 9.77 -0.10
C ARG A 166 16.52 9.65 0.69
N GLU A 167 15.97 10.79 1.09
CA GLU A 167 14.65 10.90 1.68
C GLU A 167 13.72 11.58 0.68
N VAL A 168 12.49 11.08 0.54
CA VAL A 168 11.46 11.70 -0.30
C VAL A 168 10.30 12.11 0.59
N ARG A 169 9.95 13.39 0.53
CA ARG A 169 8.83 14.03 1.22
C ARG A 169 7.85 14.53 0.17
N LEU A 170 6.58 14.22 0.35
CA LEU A 170 5.50 14.69 -0.50
C LEU A 170 4.74 15.78 0.24
N ILE A 171 4.51 16.91 -0.43
CA ILE A 171 3.87 18.09 0.15
C ILE A 171 2.72 18.49 -0.77
N VAL A 172 1.52 18.56 -0.21
CA VAL A 172 0.33 18.99 -0.96
C VAL A 172 0.17 20.50 -0.75
N VAL A 173 -0.01 21.26 -1.83
CA VAL A 173 -0.02 22.73 -1.79
C VAL A 173 -1.14 23.33 -2.65
N LYS A 174 -1.43 24.62 -2.47
CA LYS A 174 -2.43 25.36 -3.26
C LYS A 174 -1.95 25.55 -4.70
N ASP A 175 -2.90 25.81 -5.61
CA ASP A 175 -2.62 26.22 -6.99
C ASP A 175 -1.83 27.55 -7.07
N SER A 176 -1.88 28.39 -6.02
CA SER A 176 -1.06 29.61 -5.93
C SER A 176 0.42 29.32 -5.65
N ASP A 177 0.69 28.26 -4.89
CA ASP A 177 2.06 27.89 -4.47
C ASP A 177 2.78 27.10 -5.57
N LEU A 178 2.02 26.53 -6.49
CA LEU A 178 2.45 25.96 -7.76
C LEU A 178 1.87 26.84 -8.86
N PRO A 179 2.51 27.96 -9.29
CA PRO A 179 1.87 28.96 -10.14
C PRO A 179 1.35 28.32 -11.42
N PHE A 180 0.09 27.87 -11.38
CA PHE A 180 -0.53 27.03 -12.40
C PHE A 180 -1.21 27.92 -13.43
N ASN A 181 -1.78 29.02 -12.94
CA ASN A 181 -2.45 30.05 -13.74
C ASN A 181 -1.51 31.17 -14.20
N SER A 182 -0.23 31.15 -13.80
CA SER A 182 0.72 32.21 -14.12
C SER A 182 2.14 31.67 -14.37
N GLY A 183 2.95 32.44 -15.10
CA GLY A 183 4.36 32.11 -15.35
C GLY A 183 4.57 30.73 -15.98
N THR A 184 5.29 29.85 -15.26
CA THR A 184 5.71 28.54 -15.77
C THR A 184 4.63 27.46 -15.71
N GLN A 185 3.44 27.72 -15.16
CA GLN A 185 2.32 26.76 -15.12
C GLN A 185 2.73 25.41 -14.53
N ASN A 186 3.21 25.41 -13.29
CA ASN A 186 3.79 24.21 -12.67
C ASN A 186 2.70 23.28 -12.15
N ALA A 187 2.71 22.01 -12.57
CA ALA A 187 1.85 20.95 -12.02
C ALA A 187 2.52 20.18 -10.89
N ALA A 188 3.84 20.25 -10.74
CA ALA A 188 4.59 19.73 -9.59
C ALA A 188 5.98 20.37 -9.50
N VAL A 189 6.57 20.43 -8.30
CA VAL A 189 7.94 20.93 -8.08
C VAL A 189 8.71 20.02 -7.14
N THR A 190 9.89 19.60 -7.55
CA THR A 190 10.83 18.91 -6.67
C THR A 190 11.97 19.84 -6.27
N THR A 191 12.16 20.01 -4.97
CA THR A 191 13.31 20.70 -4.37
C THR A 191 14.24 19.70 -3.70
N ARG A 192 15.56 19.87 -3.90
CA ARG A 192 16.59 19.03 -3.30
C ARG A 192 17.35 19.82 -2.24
N GLU A 193 17.30 19.34 -1.01
CA GLU A 193 17.98 19.92 0.15
C GLU A 193 19.07 18.96 0.65
N LYS A 194 20.21 19.53 1.08
CA LYS A 194 21.28 18.76 1.74
C LYS A 194 21.03 18.77 3.24
N VAL A 195 21.05 17.60 3.87
CA VAL A 195 20.99 17.49 5.33
C VAL A 195 22.41 17.24 5.83
N ASN A 196 22.96 18.19 6.59
CA ASN A 196 24.22 18.00 7.30
C ASN A 196 23.91 17.27 8.61
N VAL A 197 24.35 16.01 8.71
CA VAL A 197 24.19 15.19 9.93
C VAL A 197 25.57 14.99 10.54
N GLY A 198 25.96 15.89 11.45
CA GLY A 198 27.17 15.77 12.27
C GLY A 198 28.49 15.59 11.52
N GLU A 199 29.57 15.32 12.27
CA GLU A 199 30.96 15.22 11.79
C GLU A 199 31.23 14.03 10.83
N THR A 200 30.25 13.13 10.64
CA THR A 200 30.37 12.03 9.68
C THR A 200 30.03 12.47 8.25
N ARG A 201 31.01 12.32 7.33
CA ARG A 201 30.99 12.66 5.89
C ARG A 201 29.89 12.01 5.01
N THR A 202 28.82 11.45 5.57
CA THR A 202 27.73 10.85 4.78
C THR A 202 26.68 11.89 4.39
N LEU A 203 26.77 12.40 3.16
CA LEU A 203 25.78 13.31 2.56
C LEU A 203 24.42 12.59 2.39
N ARG A 204 23.39 13.06 3.10
CA ARG A 204 22.00 12.66 2.92
C ARG A 204 21.23 13.78 2.20
N TYR A 205 20.44 13.41 1.19
CA TYR A 205 19.61 14.36 0.44
C TYR A 205 18.13 14.17 0.76
N THR A 206 17.43 15.27 1.00
CA THR A 206 15.97 15.30 1.12
C THR A 206 15.39 15.90 -0.15
N TYR A 207 14.47 15.17 -0.77
CA TYR A 207 13.71 15.58 -1.94
C TYR A 207 12.28 15.92 -1.49
N ALA A 208 11.92 17.19 -1.53
CA ALA A 208 10.56 17.65 -1.25
C ALA A 208 9.80 17.85 -2.57
N VAL A 209 8.81 17.00 -2.81
CA VAL A 209 7.94 16.99 -4.00
C VAL A 209 6.64 17.69 -3.66
N ARG A 210 6.42 18.88 -4.20
CA ARG A 210 5.19 19.67 -4.07
C ARG A 210 4.21 19.30 -5.18
N ILE A 211 2.97 18.98 -4.83
CA ILE A 211 1.89 18.61 -5.75
C ILE A 211 0.59 19.35 -5.40
N PRO A 212 -0.34 19.55 -6.35
CA PRO A 212 -1.56 20.30 -6.10
C PRO A 212 -2.64 19.43 -5.42
N GLN A 213 -3.55 20.08 -4.68
CA GLN A 213 -4.61 19.43 -3.90
C GLN A 213 -5.52 18.51 -4.72
N TRP A 214 -5.93 18.96 -5.90
CA TRP A 214 -6.87 18.21 -6.76
C TRP A 214 -6.31 16.86 -7.23
N LEU A 215 -4.99 16.69 -7.23
CA LEU A 215 -4.33 15.46 -7.66
C LEU A 215 -4.36 14.36 -6.57
N VAL A 216 -4.68 14.73 -5.32
CA VAL A 216 -4.87 13.83 -4.18
C VAL A 216 -6.29 13.90 -3.63
N MET A 217 -7.25 14.34 -4.45
CA MET A 217 -8.63 14.51 -4.01
C MET A 217 -9.26 13.16 -3.66
N ASN A 218 -9.84 13.10 -2.46
CA ASN A 218 -10.73 12.03 -2.04
C ASN A 218 -12.04 12.14 -2.83
N THR A 219 -12.37 11.05 -3.50
CA THR A 219 -13.49 10.92 -4.42
C THR A 219 -14.60 10.02 -3.87
N ASP A 220 -14.62 9.74 -2.55
CA ASP A 220 -15.75 9.07 -1.90
C ASP A 220 -17.03 9.82 -2.26
N ARG A 221 -17.97 9.08 -2.85
CA ARG A 221 -19.25 9.60 -3.34
C ARG A 221 -20.05 10.29 -2.23
N LYS A 222 -19.95 9.84 -0.97
CA LYS A 222 -20.65 10.49 0.18
C LYS A 222 -20.29 11.96 0.34
N ARG A 223 -19.05 12.34 0.03
CA ARG A 223 -18.57 13.73 0.16
C ARG A 223 -19.35 14.69 -0.76
N PHE A 224 -19.93 14.17 -1.84
CA PHE A 224 -20.61 14.97 -2.86
C PHE A 224 -22.11 14.64 -2.99
N ALA A 225 -22.61 13.70 -2.17
CA ALA A 225 -23.98 13.20 -2.25
C ALA A 225 -25.05 14.27 -1.94
N GLU A 226 -24.70 15.29 -1.15
CA GLU A 226 -25.61 16.38 -0.77
C GLU A 226 -25.79 17.46 -1.86
N GLY A 227 -24.99 17.43 -2.94
CA GLY A 227 -24.95 18.49 -3.95
C GLY A 227 -25.31 18.11 -5.40
N VAL A 228 -25.30 16.81 -5.75
CA VAL A 228 -25.50 16.32 -7.13
C VAL A 228 -26.35 15.05 -7.10
N GLY A 229 -27.36 14.96 -7.98
CA GLY A 229 -28.19 13.76 -8.10
C GLY A 229 -27.37 12.48 -8.38
N GLY A 230 -27.79 11.36 -7.80
CA GLY A 230 -26.99 10.13 -7.70
C GLY A 230 -26.32 9.63 -8.99
N ASP A 231 -27.08 9.51 -10.09
CA ASP A 231 -26.56 9.00 -11.37
C ASP A 231 -25.58 9.98 -12.04
N GLN A 232 -25.86 11.28 -11.93
CA GLN A 232 -24.98 12.32 -12.45
C GLN A 232 -23.68 12.39 -11.64
N LEU A 233 -23.77 12.20 -10.32
CA LEU A 233 -22.63 12.15 -9.43
C LEU A 233 -21.72 10.97 -9.75
N ALA A 234 -22.27 9.77 -9.90
CA ALA A 234 -21.50 8.57 -10.23
C ALA A 234 -20.69 8.75 -11.53
N LYS A 235 -21.30 9.32 -12.56
CA LYS A 235 -20.63 9.63 -13.84
C LYS A 235 -19.52 10.67 -13.70
N LEU A 236 -19.73 11.71 -12.91
CA LEU A 236 -18.71 12.74 -12.66
C LEU A 236 -17.53 12.19 -11.85
N VAL A 237 -17.81 11.41 -10.81
CA VAL A 237 -16.78 10.74 -9.98
C VAL A 237 -15.98 9.75 -10.82
N ALA A 238 -16.65 8.96 -11.66
CA ALA A 238 -15.99 8.03 -12.57
C ALA A 238 -15.02 8.73 -13.55
N ASP A 239 -15.48 9.82 -14.19
CA ASP A 239 -14.64 10.60 -15.09
C ASP A 239 -13.47 11.26 -14.34
N LEU A 240 -13.73 11.77 -13.13
CA LEU A 240 -12.70 12.34 -12.27
C LEU A 240 -11.64 11.31 -11.88
N ASN A 241 -12.04 10.13 -11.39
CA ASN A 241 -11.12 9.06 -10.96
C ASN A 241 -10.16 8.71 -12.08
N ARG A 242 -10.68 8.41 -13.27
CA ARG A 242 -9.88 8.08 -14.45
C ARG A 242 -8.88 9.20 -14.80
N LYS A 243 -9.29 10.46 -14.70
CA LYS A 243 -8.43 11.62 -15.02
C LYS A 243 -7.37 11.87 -13.95
N ILE A 244 -7.71 11.78 -12.67
CA ILE A 244 -6.77 11.91 -11.55
C ILE A 244 -5.71 10.82 -11.63
N VAL A 245 -6.10 9.57 -11.89
CA VAL A 245 -5.15 8.44 -12.05
C VAL A 245 -4.14 8.76 -13.15
N ALA A 246 -4.64 9.06 -14.35
CA ALA A 246 -3.79 9.32 -15.50
C ALA A 246 -2.87 10.53 -15.31
N ALA A 247 -3.36 11.61 -14.67
CA ALA A 247 -2.55 12.77 -14.33
C ALA A 247 -1.51 12.46 -13.24
N SER A 248 -1.88 11.69 -12.22
CA SER A 248 -1.00 11.31 -11.11
C SER A 248 0.15 10.44 -11.60
N ASP A 249 -0.13 9.47 -12.47
CA ASP A 249 0.90 8.62 -13.08
C ASP A 249 1.88 9.42 -13.92
N GLU A 250 1.39 10.37 -14.72
CA GLU A 250 2.22 11.24 -15.54
C GLU A 250 3.16 12.08 -14.67
N VAL A 251 2.63 12.70 -13.61
CA VAL A 251 3.42 13.49 -12.67
C VAL A 251 4.41 12.60 -11.90
N ALA A 252 3.98 11.46 -11.37
CA ALA A 252 4.81 10.55 -10.59
C ALA A 252 5.94 9.95 -11.43
N GLU A 253 5.68 9.55 -12.68
CA GLU A 253 6.70 9.04 -13.59
C GLU A 253 7.79 10.09 -13.83
N TRP A 254 7.38 11.33 -14.03
CA TRP A 254 8.27 12.45 -14.27
C TRP A 254 9.13 12.80 -13.05
N GLU A 255 8.52 12.88 -11.87
CA GLU A 255 9.23 13.17 -10.62
C GLU A 255 10.16 12.01 -10.21
N ARG A 256 9.77 10.77 -10.47
CA ARG A 256 10.63 9.58 -10.26
C ARG A 256 11.94 9.68 -11.05
N GLN A 257 11.89 10.10 -12.31
CA GLN A 257 13.10 10.27 -13.14
C GLN A 257 14.04 11.34 -12.55
N ARG A 258 13.48 12.43 -12.01
CA ARG A 258 14.24 13.52 -11.39
C ARG A 258 14.92 13.13 -10.10
N ILE A 259 14.20 12.42 -9.24
CA ILE A 259 14.74 11.92 -7.97
C ILE A 259 15.84 10.89 -8.23
N ARG A 260 15.66 10.03 -9.25
CA ARG A 260 16.69 9.06 -9.67
C ARG A 260 17.92 9.75 -10.25
N HIS A 261 17.74 10.74 -11.11
CA HIS A 261 18.78 11.42 -11.87
C HIS A 261 18.77 12.95 -11.65
N PRO A 262 19.28 13.45 -10.50
CA PRO A 262 19.11 14.84 -10.06
C PRO A 262 20.04 15.88 -10.74
N TRP A 263 20.59 15.57 -11.92
CA TRP A 263 21.62 16.37 -12.59
C TRP A 263 20.96 17.32 -13.58
N SER A 264 21.44 18.58 -13.69
CA SER A 264 20.83 19.59 -14.57
C SER A 264 20.79 19.16 -16.04
N ALA A 265 21.84 18.48 -16.53
CA ALA A 265 21.91 17.92 -17.88
C ALA A 265 20.86 16.82 -18.15
N MET A 266 20.36 16.15 -17.10
CA MET A 266 19.34 15.12 -17.25
C MET A 266 17.94 15.69 -17.51
N LYS A 267 17.71 17.01 -17.34
CA LYS A 267 16.43 17.64 -17.70
C LYS A 267 16.09 17.39 -19.18
N LEU A 268 17.01 17.70 -20.09
CA LEU A 268 16.84 17.49 -21.52
C LEU A 268 16.60 16.01 -21.85
N ARG A 269 17.33 15.10 -21.18
CA ARG A 269 17.17 13.66 -21.36
C ARG A 269 15.77 13.17 -21.02
N ILE A 270 15.11 13.72 -20.00
CA ILE A 270 13.73 13.35 -19.65
C ILE A 270 12.78 13.72 -20.79
N TYR A 271 12.89 14.95 -21.34
CA TYR A 271 12.09 15.38 -22.49
C TYR A 271 12.38 14.55 -23.75
N LEU A 272 13.66 14.30 -24.05
CA LEU A 272 14.04 13.44 -25.17
C LEU A 272 13.49 12.02 -24.99
N ASN A 273 13.65 11.42 -23.82
CA ASN A 273 13.13 10.09 -23.52
C ASN A 273 11.61 10.00 -23.66
N LYS A 274 10.87 11.05 -23.27
CA LYS A 274 9.43 11.13 -23.47
C LYS A 274 9.06 11.28 -24.95
N SER A 275 9.86 12.00 -25.73
CA SER A 275 9.64 12.20 -27.15
C SER A 275 9.93 10.94 -28.01
N LEU A 276 10.72 9.99 -27.51
CA LEU A 276 11.25 8.89 -28.33
C LEU A 276 10.16 7.89 -28.77
N PRO A 277 9.99 7.66 -30.09
CA PRO A 277 9.06 6.67 -30.64
C PRO A 277 9.37 5.25 -30.18
N LEU A 278 10.67 4.97 -29.97
CA LEU A 278 11.17 3.71 -29.47
C LEU A 278 10.47 3.29 -28.19
N ARG A 279 10.14 4.20 -27.27
CA ARG A 279 9.43 3.83 -26.03
C ARG A 279 8.04 3.26 -26.31
N ILE A 280 7.33 3.81 -27.29
CA ILE A 280 5.97 3.39 -27.68
C ILE A 280 6.04 2.07 -28.44
N VAL A 281 6.92 1.98 -29.45
CA VAL A 281 7.09 0.78 -30.27
C VAL A 281 7.64 -0.38 -29.45
N TYR A 282 8.67 -0.15 -28.63
CA TYR A 282 9.30 -1.14 -27.76
C TYR A 282 8.30 -1.71 -26.75
N ARG A 283 7.45 -0.87 -26.13
CA ARG A 283 6.37 -1.32 -25.24
C ARG A 283 5.33 -2.18 -25.96
N GLN A 284 5.00 -1.86 -27.21
CA GLN A 284 4.04 -2.65 -27.99
C GLN A 284 4.63 -4.01 -28.39
N VAL A 285 5.90 -4.00 -28.81
CA VAL A 285 6.61 -5.17 -29.37
C VAL A 285 7.04 -6.15 -28.29
N ILE A 286 7.53 -5.68 -27.14
CA ILE A 286 7.96 -6.55 -26.02
C ILE A 286 6.82 -7.40 -25.48
N LYS A 287 5.59 -6.89 -25.47
CA LYS A 287 4.43 -7.60 -24.92
C LYS A 287 4.18 -8.97 -25.55
N ASN A 288 4.75 -9.22 -26.74
CA ASN A 288 4.61 -10.47 -27.47
C ASN A 288 5.73 -11.49 -27.17
N PHE A 289 6.81 -11.09 -26.49
CA PHE A 289 7.93 -11.99 -26.20
C PHE A 289 7.65 -12.89 -24.97
N PRO A 290 7.95 -14.21 -25.03
CA PRO A 290 7.73 -15.13 -23.92
C PRO A 290 8.46 -14.76 -22.62
N GLY A 291 9.68 -14.21 -22.71
CA GLY A 291 10.41 -13.75 -21.53
C GLY A 291 9.75 -12.55 -20.84
N ALA A 292 9.14 -11.65 -21.62
CA ALA A 292 8.46 -10.47 -21.12
C ALA A 292 7.12 -10.78 -20.47
N LYS A 293 6.48 -11.85 -20.94
CA LYS A 293 5.27 -12.45 -20.37
C LYS A 293 5.51 -12.89 -18.90
N ARG A 294 6.46 -13.81 -18.70
CA ARG A 294 6.86 -14.24 -17.36
C ARG A 294 7.33 -13.08 -16.47
N GLN A 295 8.12 -12.16 -17.02
CA GLN A 295 8.55 -10.98 -16.28
C GLN A 295 7.37 -10.11 -15.84
N ARG A 296 6.31 -9.97 -16.65
CA ARG A 296 5.09 -9.26 -16.27
C ARG A 296 4.41 -9.92 -15.07
N ILE A 297 4.25 -11.24 -15.07
CA ILE A 297 3.67 -11.96 -13.92
C ILE A 297 4.51 -11.73 -12.66
N GLU A 298 5.85 -11.80 -12.77
CA GLU A 298 6.75 -11.54 -11.64
C GLU A 298 6.67 -10.09 -11.14
N GLU A 299 6.57 -9.11 -12.05
CA GLU A 299 6.37 -7.70 -11.72
C GLU A 299 5.00 -7.44 -11.09
N THR A 300 3.94 -8.07 -11.59
CA THR A 300 2.59 -7.99 -11.02
C THR A 300 2.54 -8.63 -9.65
N ASN A 301 3.16 -9.80 -9.45
CA ASN A 301 3.26 -10.44 -8.12
C ASN A 301 3.94 -9.52 -7.09
N ALA A 302 4.96 -8.75 -7.52
CA ALA A 302 5.67 -7.84 -6.62
C ALA A 302 4.92 -6.54 -6.32
N ASN A 303 3.91 -6.18 -7.12
CA ASN A 303 3.26 -4.87 -7.06
C ASN A 303 1.73 -4.96 -7.18
N LEU A 304 1.11 -6.09 -6.83
CA LEU A 304 -0.31 -6.39 -7.14
C LEU A 304 -1.25 -5.21 -6.87
N ALA A 305 -1.12 -4.57 -5.70
CA ALA A 305 -1.94 -3.43 -5.28
C ALA A 305 -1.72 -2.10 -6.01
N ASP A 306 -0.67 -1.99 -6.81
CA ASP A 306 -0.27 -0.74 -7.49
C ASP A 306 -0.22 -0.88 -9.02
N VAL A 307 -0.50 -2.08 -9.52
CA VAL A 307 -0.60 -2.36 -10.96
C VAL A 307 -1.89 -1.76 -11.48
N LYS A 308 -1.88 -1.20 -12.69
CA LYS A 308 -3.10 -0.65 -13.29
C LYS A 308 -4.06 -1.76 -13.70
N ASP A 309 -5.36 -1.46 -13.74
CA ASP A 309 -6.38 -2.45 -14.13
C ASP A 309 -6.05 -3.13 -15.46
N ASP A 310 -5.63 -2.39 -16.49
CA ASP A 310 -5.28 -2.97 -17.80
C ASP A 310 -4.04 -3.88 -17.76
N GLU A 311 -3.08 -3.57 -16.90
CA GLU A 311 -1.87 -4.38 -16.72
C GLU A 311 -2.16 -5.65 -15.90
N LEU A 312 -3.03 -5.51 -14.89
CA LEU A 312 -3.51 -6.62 -14.07
C LEU A 312 -4.39 -7.58 -14.89
N ILE A 313 -5.33 -7.06 -15.69
CA ILE A 313 -6.12 -7.84 -16.65
C ILE A 313 -5.20 -8.61 -17.59
N ALA A 314 -4.20 -7.95 -18.16
CA ALA A 314 -3.27 -8.59 -19.08
C ALA A 314 -2.46 -9.70 -18.39
N SER A 315 -2.06 -9.51 -17.13
CA SER A 315 -1.36 -10.52 -16.31
C SER A 315 -2.27 -11.68 -15.93
N LEU A 316 -3.54 -11.41 -15.60
CA LEU A 316 -4.56 -12.37 -15.24
C LEU A 316 -4.90 -13.32 -16.41
N LEU A 317 -5.11 -12.76 -17.60
CA LEU A 317 -5.38 -13.55 -18.81
C LEU A 317 -4.18 -14.38 -19.24
N GLU A 318 -2.97 -13.89 -18.98
CA GLU A 318 -1.75 -14.64 -19.21
C GLU A 318 -1.59 -15.81 -18.23
N LEU A 319 -1.83 -15.57 -16.93
CA LEU A 319 -1.88 -16.61 -15.91
C LEU A 319 -2.97 -17.66 -16.20
N ALA A 320 -4.15 -17.23 -16.68
CA ALA A 320 -5.21 -18.10 -17.15
C ALA A 320 -4.74 -19.03 -18.29
N SER A 321 -3.98 -18.49 -19.24
CA SER A 321 -3.35 -19.28 -20.30
C SER A 321 -2.32 -20.28 -19.74
N GLU A 322 -1.50 -19.89 -18.75
CA GLU A 322 -0.52 -20.78 -18.11
C GLU A 322 -1.18 -21.92 -17.32
N LYS A 323 -2.35 -21.67 -16.74
CA LYS A 323 -3.19 -22.70 -16.07
C LYS A 323 -3.96 -23.59 -17.07
N GLY A 324 -3.80 -23.35 -18.37
CA GLY A 324 -4.28 -24.20 -19.46
C GLY A 324 -5.71 -23.88 -19.93
N ILE A 325 -6.26 -22.72 -19.57
CA ILE A 325 -7.58 -22.29 -20.07
C ILE A 325 -7.50 -22.08 -21.60
N PRO A 326 -8.41 -22.68 -22.40
CA PRO A 326 -8.36 -22.57 -23.85
C PRO A 326 -8.50 -21.12 -24.33
N ARG A 327 -7.83 -20.79 -25.45
CA ARG A 327 -7.86 -19.43 -26.03
C ARG A 327 -9.27 -18.91 -26.30
N SER A 328 -10.18 -19.75 -26.80
CA SER A 328 -11.58 -19.38 -27.03
C SER A 328 -12.28 -18.94 -25.74
N ARG A 329 -11.97 -19.56 -24.60
CA ARG A 329 -12.51 -19.18 -23.29
C ARG A 329 -11.82 -17.93 -22.73
N ILE A 330 -10.53 -17.73 -23.00
CA ILE A 330 -9.83 -16.47 -22.69
C ILE A 330 -10.47 -15.29 -23.43
N GLU A 331 -10.88 -15.48 -24.67
CA GLU A 331 -11.60 -14.45 -25.45
C GLU A 331 -12.99 -14.14 -24.86
N MET A 332 -13.69 -15.14 -24.30
CA MET A 332 -14.93 -14.93 -23.54
C MET A 332 -14.67 -14.16 -22.23
N LEU A 333 -13.64 -14.53 -21.48
CA LEU A 333 -13.21 -13.82 -20.26
C LEU A 333 -12.89 -12.35 -20.55
N GLN A 334 -12.23 -12.06 -21.67
CA GLN A 334 -11.97 -10.68 -22.09
C GLN A 334 -13.24 -9.87 -22.31
N LEU A 335 -14.29 -10.45 -22.89
CA LEU A 335 -15.58 -9.78 -23.06
C LEU A 335 -16.25 -9.53 -21.70
N LEU A 336 -16.27 -10.52 -20.82
CA LEU A 336 -16.83 -10.38 -19.47
C LEU A 336 -16.09 -9.30 -18.67
N ILE A 337 -14.76 -9.31 -18.68
CA ILE A 337 -13.91 -8.31 -18.00
C ILE A 337 -14.16 -6.91 -18.56
N LYS A 338 -14.31 -6.75 -19.87
CA LYS A 338 -14.64 -5.44 -20.49
C LYS A 338 -16.00 -4.93 -20.02
N PHE A 339 -17.00 -5.79 -19.99
CA PHE A 339 -18.32 -5.47 -19.45
C PHE A 339 -18.23 -5.05 -17.99
N LEU A 340 -17.59 -5.85 -17.13
CA LEU A 340 -17.44 -5.52 -15.71
C LEU A 340 -16.69 -4.21 -15.52
N LYS A 341 -15.56 -4.00 -16.22
CA LYS A 341 -14.82 -2.73 -16.19
C LYS A 341 -15.73 -1.54 -16.48
N TYR A 342 -16.60 -1.67 -17.48
CA TYR A 342 -17.57 -0.63 -17.83
C TYR A 342 -18.65 -0.45 -16.75
N SER A 343 -19.24 -1.54 -16.26
CA SER A 343 -20.28 -1.53 -15.22
C SER A 343 -19.79 -0.88 -13.92
N TYR A 344 -18.62 -1.28 -13.42
CA TYR A 344 -18.01 -0.65 -12.24
C TYR A 344 -17.63 0.82 -12.49
N ALA A 345 -17.07 1.13 -13.67
CA ALA A 345 -16.73 2.50 -14.01
C ALA A 345 -17.97 3.41 -14.01
N ARG A 346 -19.13 2.95 -14.50
CA ARG A 346 -20.38 3.73 -14.45
C ARG A 346 -20.82 4.11 -13.04
N LEU A 347 -20.44 3.32 -12.04
CA LEU A 347 -20.79 3.54 -10.63
C LEU A 347 -19.77 4.43 -9.90
N GLY A 348 -18.67 4.82 -10.56
CA GLY A 348 -17.52 5.46 -9.92
C GLY A 348 -16.56 4.49 -9.22
N LEU A 349 -16.77 3.17 -9.37
CA LEU A 349 -16.02 2.09 -8.73
C LEU A 349 -14.96 1.45 -9.66
N GLY A 350 -14.58 2.14 -10.73
CA GLY A 350 -13.50 1.73 -11.64
C GLY A 350 -12.11 2.13 -11.12
N GLU A 351 -11.13 2.17 -12.04
CA GLU A 351 -9.74 2.53 -11.74
C GLU A 351 -9.62 3.83 -10.91
N GLY A 352 -8.96 3.75 -9.76
CA GLY A 352 -8.74 4.89 -8.86
C GLY A 352 -9.89 5.26 -7.92
N ALA A 353 -10.90 4.39 -7.79
CA ALA A 353 -11.92 4.50 -6.74
C ALA A 353 -11.29 4.51 -5.33
N SER A 354 -11.94 5.20 -4.39
CA SER A 354 -11.49 5.29 -2.98
C SER A 354 -12.14 4.20 -2.12
N GLU A 355 -13.26 3.63 -2.58
CA GLU A 355 -13.95 2.51 -1.94
C GLU A 355 -13.14 1.20 -2.05
N TYR A 356 -13.30 0.31 -1.05
CA TYR A 356 -12.55 -0.94 -0.99
C TYR A 356 -13.06 -1.93 -2.05
N HIS A 357 -14.37 -2.21 -2.07
CA HIS A 357 -14.96 -3.09 -3.08
C HIS A 357 -15.12 -2.33 -4.41
N SER A 358 -14.07 -2.42 -5.23
CA SER A 358 -13.95 -1.80 -6.55
C SER A 358 -13.64 -2.85 -7.61
N PHE A 359 -13.67 -2.46 -8.89
CA PHE A 359 -13.26 -3.35 -9.97
C PHE A 359 -11.82 -3.86 -9.80
N HIS A 360 -10.94 -3.00 -9.25
CA HIS A 360 -9.56 -3.36 -8.96
C HIS A 360 -9.48 -4.50 -7.94
N HIS A 361 -10.25 -4.42 -6.85
CA HIS A 361 -10.35 -5.49 -5.85
C HIS A 361 -10.80 -6.80 -6.51
N SER A 362 -11.86 -6.80 -7.32
CA SER A 362 -12.31 -8.02 -8.03
C SER A 362 -11.24 -8.63 -8.95
N LEU A 363 -10.40 -7.80 -9.59
CA LEU A 363 -9.26 -8.27 -10.39
C LEU A 363 -8.15 -8.88 -9.51
N GLU A 364 -7.86 -8.28 -8.36
CA GLU A 364 -6.87 -8.80 -7.42
C GLU A 364 -7.32 -10.13 -6.81
N VAL A 365 -8.58 -10.26 -6.39
CA VAL A 365 -9.16 -11.53 -5.90
C VAL A 365 -9.09 -12.59 -6.98
N SER A 366 -9.42 -12.23 -8.22
CA SER A 366 -9.29 -13.12 -9.39
C SER A 366 -7.85 -13.60 -9.60
N TYR A 367 -6.89 -12.69 -9.50
CA TYR A 367 -5.48 -12.99 -9.66
C TYR A 367 -4.94 -13.87 -8.52
N MET A 368 -5.29 -13.54 -7.28
CA MET A 368 -4.88 -14.30 -6.10
C MET A 368 -5.52 -15.71 -6.08
N THR A 369 -6.80 -15.83 -6.43
CA THR A 369 -7.50 -17.12 -6.55
C THR A 369 -6.76 -18.05 -7.51
N MET A 370 -6.33 -17.54 -8.67
CA MET A 370 -5.58 -18.32 -9.65
C MET A 370 -4.21 -18.81 -9.14
N HIS A 371 -3.55 -18.04 -8.27
CA HIS A 371 -2.32 -18.47 -7.60
C HIS A 371 -2.58 -19.44 -6.46
N MET A 372 -3.67 -19.28 -5.71
CA MET A 372 -4.02 -20.13 -4.58
C MET A 372 -4.55 -21.51 -4.98
N VAL A 373 -5.19 -21.66 -6.16
CA VAL A 373 -5.58 -22.98 -6.68
C VAL A 373 -4.33 -23.69 -7.25
N PRO A 374 -3.82 -24.77 -6.62
CA PRO A 374 -2.68 -25.52 -7.14
C PRO A 374 -3.13 -26.57 -8.15
N ARG A 375 -2.19 -27.21 -8.85
CA ARG A 375 -2.51 -28.33 -9.77
C ARG A 375 -3.12 -29.54 -9.07
N GLU A 376 -2.65 -29.84 -7.87
CA GLU A 376 -3.15 -30.91 -7.02
C GLU A 376 -3.09 -30.49 -5.55
N PHE A 377 -4.17 -30.77 -4.80
CA PHE A 377 -4.25 -30.51 -3.37
C PHE A 377 -5.18 -31.49 -2.70
N GLN A 378 -4.80 -32.01 -1.53
CA GLN A 378 -5.63 -32.98 -0.78
C GLN A 378 -6.15 -34.15 -1.65
N ARG A 379 -5.30 -34.66 -2.56
CA ARG A 379 -5.62 -35.72 -3.54
C ARG A 379 -6.69 -35.35 -4.59
N ILE A 380 -7.06 -34.06 -4.67
CA ILE A 380 -7.93 -33.50 -5.70
C ILE A 380 -7.04 -32.87 -6.77
N ARG A 381 -7.23 -33.27 -8.03
CA ARG A 381 -6.54 -32.68 -9.19
C ARG A 381 -7.45 -31.66 -9.87
N PHE A 382 -6.93 -30.45 -10.04
CA PHE A 382 -7.64 -29.35 -10.70
C PHE A 382 -7.33 -29.32 -12.20
N ARG A 383 -8.38 -29.20 -13.02
CA ARG A 383 -8.33 -29.15 -14.49
C ARG A 383 -8.52 -27.70 -14.97
N PRO A 384 -8.16 -27.38 -16.23
CA PRO A 384 -8.38 -26.06 -16.82
C PRO A 384 -9.77 -25.45 -16.57
N LYS A 385 -10.82 -26.28 -16.64
CA LYS A 385 -12.20 -25.86 -16.39
C LYS A 385 -12.45 -25.44 -14.93
N ASP A 386 -11.78 -26.08 -13.97
CA ASP A 386 -11.88 -25.72 -12.54
C ASP A 386 -11.28 -24.32 -12.30
N TYR A 387 -10.16 -23.99 -12.98
CA TYR A 387 -9.57 -22.64 -12.94
C TYR A 387 -10.47 -21.60 -13.59
N GLU A 388 -11.10 -21.93 -14.73
CA GLU A 388 -12.04 -21.04 -15.41
C GLU A 388 -13.23 -20.71 -14.51
N ILE A 389 -13.83 -21.71 -13.87
CA ILE A 389 -14.95 -21.54 -12.94
C ILE A 389 -14.55 -20.67 -11.74
N ALA A 390 -13.40 -20.95 -11.12
CA ALA A 390 -12.90 -20.17 -9.99
C ALA A 390 -12.63 -18.71 -10.38
N LEU A 391 -12.08 -18.48 -11.58
CA LEU A 391 -11.82 -17.15 -12.12
C LEU A 391 -13.11 -16.36 -12.39
N VAL A 392 -14.13 -16.99 -12.99
CA VAL A 392 -15.43 -16.35 -13.24
C VAL A 392 -16.12 -16.01 -11.92
N ALA A 393 -16.07 -16.91 -10.94
CA ALA A 393 -16.61 -16.64 -9.61
C ALA A 393 -15.89 -15.46 -8.94
N ALA A 394 -14.56 -15.43 -8.99
CA ALA A 394 -13.77 -14.34 -8.43
C ALA A 394 -14.02 -12.99 -9.11
N LEU A 395 -14.26 -12.96 -10.43
CA LEU A 395 -14.60 -11.71 -11.14
C LEU A 395 -15.98 -11.16 -10.76
N LEU A 396 -16.91 -12.02 -10.37
CA LEU A 396 -18.31 -11.67 -10.13
C LEU A 396 -18.72 -11.64 -8.65
N HIS A 397 -17.84 -12.02 -7.72
CA HIS A 397 -18.21 -12.19 -6.30
C HIS A 397 -18.78 -10.93 -5.64
N ASP A 398 -18.36 -9.75 -6.13
CA ASP A 398 -18.77 -8.42 -5.66
C ASP A 398 -19.62 -7.65 -6.68
N TYR A 399 -20.12 -8.31 -7.73
CA TYR A 399 -20.83 -7.64 -8.81
C TYR A 399 -22.23 -7.18 -8.35
N ASP A 400 -22.31 -5.96 -7.85
CA ASP A 400 -23.54 -5.32 -7.39
C ASP A 400 -23.74 -3.93 -8.03
N PRO A 401 -24.31 -3.85 -9.24
CA PRO A 401 -24.58 -2.58 -9.91
C PRO A 401 -25.68 -1.75 -9.25
N ALA A 402 -26.42 -2.33 -8.29
CA ALA A 402 -27.47 -1.67 -7.53
C ALA A 402 -26.99 -1.16 -6.16
N GLN A 403 -25.67 -1.17 -5.91
CA GLN A 403 -25.10 -0.71 -4.65
C GLN A 403 -25.55 0.73 -4.32
N PRO A 404 -26.15 0.98 -3.14
CA PRO A 404 -26.70 2.28 -2.81
C PRO A 404 -25.60 3.35 -2.74
N LEU A 405 -25.85 4.48 -3.41
CA LEU A 405 -24.91 5.60 -3.61
C LEU A 405 -24.57 6.36 -2.32
N ALA A 406 -25.50 6.37 -1.36
CA ALA A 406 -25.30 6.87 -0.01
C ALA A 406 -26.29 6.16 0.92
N SER A 407 -25.78 5.53 1.97
CA SER A 407 -26.60 5.08 3.10
C SER A 407 -26.26 5.93 4.32
N HIS A 408 -27.26 6.59 4.88
CA HIS A 408 -27.17 7.28 6.17
C HIS A 408 -27.29 6.30 7.36
N GLU A 409 -27.74 5.06 7.15
CA GLU A 409 -28.06 4.11 8.24
C GLU A 409 -27.68 2.64 7.98
N GLY A 410 -26.65 2.34 7.17
CA GLY A 410 -26.28 0.94 6.91
C GLY A 410 -24.98 0.68 6.16
N PHE A 411 -24.61 -0.61 6.12
CA PHE A 411 -23.45 -1.18 5.43
C PHE A 411 -23.28 -0.59 4.03
N LYS A 412 -22.13 0.05 3.76
CA LYS A 412 -21.71 0.37 2.39
C LYS A 412 -21.07 -0.90 1.83
N GLY A 413 -21.32 -1.22 0.57
CA GLY A 413 -20.64 -2.32 -0.12
C GLY A 413 -21.59 -3.28 -0.83
N PRO A 414 -21.05 -4.13 -1.73
CA PRO A 414 -21.80 -5.21 -2.33
C PRO A 414 -22.32 -6.14 -1.23
N SER A 415 -23.48 -6.76 -1.46
CA SER A 415 -23.89 -7.90 -0.66
C SER A 415 -24.01 -9.12 -1.55
N VAL A 416 -23.65 -10.28 -1.03
CA VAL A 416 -23.74 -11.53 -1.79
C VAL A 416 -25.18 -11.80 -2.24
N ALA A 417 -26.18 -11.48 -1.42
CA ALA A 417 -27.59 -11.61 -1.79
C ALA A 417 -27.97 -10.73 -3.00
N ARG A 418 -27.53 -9.47 -3.06
CA ARG A 418 -27.80 -8.58 -4.21
C ARG A 418 -27.00 -8.99 -5.43
N THR A 419 -25.75 -9.41 -5.23
CA THR A 419 -24.90 -9.98 -6.29
C THR A 419 -25.58 -11.19 -6.93
N MET A 420 -26.10 -12.12 -6.13
CA MET A 420 -26.84 -13.29 -6.63
C MET A 420 -28.15 -12.91 -7.30
N GLN A 421 -28.88 -11.93 -6.77
CA GLN A 421 -30.08 -11.42 -7.41
C GLN A 421 -29.77 -10.84 -8.79
N GLU A 422 -28.71 -10.06 -8.93
CA GLU A 422 -28.32 -9.47 -10.21
C GLU A 422 -27.78 -10.52 -11.19
N ILE A 423 -26.94 -11.45 -10.74
CA ILE A 423 -26.45 -12.56 -11.58
C ILE A 423 -27.61 -13.39 -12.10
N SER A 424 -28.60 -13.70 -11.25
CA SER A 424 -29.80 -14.44 -11.63
C SER A 424 -30.67 -13.63 -12.61
N ARG A 425 -30.88 -12.33 -12.34
CA ARG A 425 -31.67 -11.44 -13.20
C ARG A 425 -31.05 -11.28 -14.59
N THR A 426 -29.75 -11.07 -14.66
CA THR A 426 -29.02 -10.87 -15.92
C THR A 426 -28.78 -12.20 -16.64
N ARG A 427 -28.78 -13.33 -15.93
CA ARG A 427 -28.41 -14.65 -16.45
C ARG A 427 -26.99 -14.67 -17.04
N ILE A 428 -26.09 -13.85 -16.51
CA ILE A 428 -24.75 -13.64 -17.07
C ILE A 428 -23.89 -14.91 -17.05
N LEU A 429 -24.04 -15.76 -16.03
CA LEU A 429 -23.34 -17.05 -15.93
C LEU A 429 -23.82 -18.04 -16.99
N ASP A 430 -25.14 -18.14 -17.15
CA ASP A 430 -25.76 -19.00 -18.16
C ASP A 430 -25.29 -18.59 -19.56
N ALA A 431 -25.32 -17.29 -19.86
CA ALA A 431 -24.81 -16.73 -21.11
C ALA A 431 -23.33 -17.10 -21.32
N TYR A 432 -22.49 -16.89 -20.31
CA TYR A 432 -21.05 -17.16 -20.40
C TYR A 432 -20.70 -18.64 -20.65
N PHE A 433 -21.43 -19.58 -20.02
CA PHE A 433 -21.16 -21.01 -20.15
C PHE A 433 -21.85 -21.69 -21.34
N THR A 434 -22.89 -21.08 -21.92
CA THR A 434 -23.69 -21.72 -22.98
C THR A 434 -23.56 -21.07 -24.36
N MET A 435 -23.23 -19.78 -24.44
CA MET A 435 -23.14 -19.04 -25.71
C MET A 435 -21.76 -19.15 -26.37
N GLY A 436 -21.77 -19.04 -27.71
CA GLY A 436 -20.56 -18.77 -28.49
C GLY A 436 -20.08 -17.32 -28.33
N TRP A 437 -18.88 -17.03 -28.85
CA TRP A 437 -18.26 -15.71 -28.73
C TRP A 437 -19.12 -14.57 -29.32
N GLU A 438 -19.67 -14.76 -30.52
CA GLU A 438 -20.49 -13.74 -31.19
C GLU A 438 -21.80 -13.49 -30.45
N GLU A 439 -22.47 -14.55 -29.99
CA GLU A 439 -23.71 -14.47 -29.21
C GLU A 439 -23.47 -13.76 -27.87
N PHE A 440 -22.38 -14.09 -27.18
CA PHE A 440 -22.02 -13.46 -25.91
C PHE A 440 -21.57 -12.01 -26.07
N ALA A 441 -20.92 -11.66 -27.19
CA ALA A 441 -20.63 -10.26 -27.50
C ALA A 441 -21.92 -9.46 -27.74
N ASN A 442 -22.89 -10.03 -28.46
CA ASN A 442 -24.19 -9.40 -28.71
C ASN A 442 -25.05 -9.30 -27.44
N TYR A 443 -24.91 -10.23 -26.50
CA TYR A 443 -25.56 -10.19 -25.19
C TYR A 443 -25.26 -8.91 -24.38
N PHE A 444 -24.11 -8.25 -24.64
CA PHE A 444 -23.72 -7.02 -23.96
C PHE A 444 -23.98 -5.72 -24.76
N ARG A 445 -24.56 -5.80 -25.96
CA ARG A 445 -24.71 -4.66 -26.87
C ARG A 445 -26.13 -4.10 -26.85
N GLU A 446 -26.23 -2.78 -26.66
CA GLU A 446 -27.51 -2.09 -26.79
C GLU A 446 -27.74 -1.64 -28.25
N PHE A 447 -28.85 -2.08 -28.85
CA PHE A 447 -29.27 -1.73 -30.20
C PHE A 447 -30.44 -0.73 -30.16
N GLN A 448 -30.15 0.57 -30.17
CA GLN A 448 -31.19 1.62 -30.13
C GLN A 448 -31.91 1.80 -31.48
N SER A 449 -31.22 1.58 -32.60
CA SER A 449 -31.74 1.64 -33.97
C SER A 449 -30.75 0.99 -34.95
N PRO A 450 -31.19 0.42 -36.10
CA PRO A 450 -30.29 -0.09 -37.15
C PRO A 450 -29.31 0.95 -37.72
N LEU A 451 -29.63 2.24 -37.58
CA LEU A 451 -28.86 3.37 -38.12
C LEU A 451 -27.98 4.06 -37.08
N SER A 452 -28.15 3.75 -35.79
CA SER A 452 -27.32 4.31 -34.71
C SER A 452 -26.10 3.41 -34.45
N SER A 453 -24.98 4.01 -34.07
CA SER A 453 -23.82 3.26 -33.58
C SER A 453 -24.22 2.43 -32.36
N THR A 454 -23.94 1.14 -32.38
CA THR A 454 -24.19 0.22 -31.26
C THR A 454 -23.42 0.68 -30.03
N GLN A 455 -24.08 0.73 -28.86
CA GLN A 455 -23.39 1.01 -27.61
C GLN A 455 -22.89 -0.32 -27.04
N GLU A 456 -21.58 -0.55 -27.19
CA GLU A 456 -20.97 -1.79 -26.69
C GLU A 456 -20.89 -1.79 -25.16
N PHE A 457 -21.19 -2.96 -24.58
CA PHE A 457 -21.06 -3.25 -23.14
C PHE A 457 -21.97 -2.41 -22.23
N ALA A 458 -23.05 -1.85 -22.77
CA ALA A 458 -23.94 -0.93 -22.06
C ALA A 458 -24.94 -1.62 -21.11
N THR A 459 -25.51 -2.75 -21.55
CA THR A 459 -26.60 -3.48 -20.91
C THR A 459 -26.41 -4.99 -21.09
N THR A 460 -27.18 -5.79 -20.35
CA THR A 460 -27.27 -7.25 -20.55
C THR A 460 -28.62 -7.63 -21.16
N HIS A 461 -28.62 -8.62 -22.04
CA HIS A 461 -29.81 -9.12 -22.75
C HIS A 461 -30.17 -10.56 -22.35
N PRO A 462 -30.71 -10.81 -21.13
CA PRO A 462 -31.06 -12.15 -20.64
C PRO A 462 -32.00 -12.94 -21.56
N GLU A 463 -32.82 -12.23 -22.35
CA GLU A 463 -33.72 -12.80 -23.35
C GLU A 463 -33.00 -13.57 -24.47
N TYR A 464 -31.70 -13.34 -24.68
CA TYR A 464 -30.90 -14.08 -25.65
C TYR A 464 -30.47 -15.47 -25.15
N VAL A 465 -30.60 -15.74 -23.84
CA VAL A 465 -30.22 -17.02 -23.24
C VAL A 465 -31.31 -18.06 -23.48
N LYS A 466 -31.08 -18.97 -24.43
CA LYS A 466 -32.06 -19.97 -24.89
C LYS A 466 -32.17 -21.24 -24.02
N VAL A 467 -31.30 -21.39 -23.02
CA VAL A 467 -31.26 -22.60 -22.19
C VAL A 467 -32.30 -22.51 -21.06
N ALA A 468 -33.09 -23.56 -20.88
CA ALA A 468 -34.14 -23.64 -19.86
C ALA A 468 -33.61 -24.15 -18.51
N GLU A 469 -32.60 -25.02 -18.51
CA GLU A 469 -31.96 -25.55 -17.29
C GLU A 469 -30.68 -24.79 -16.95
N ILE A 470 -30.45 -24.55 -15.66
CA ILE A 470 -29.23 -23.88 -15.18
C ILE A 470 -28.03 -24.80 -15.41
N PRO A 471 -26.99 -24.35 -16.14
CA PRO A 471 -25.76 -25.10 -16.33
C PRO A 471 -25.10 -25.48 -15.00
N THR A 472 -24.51 -26.66 -14.93
CA THR A 472 -23.80 -27.13 -13.74
C THR A 472 -22.70 -26.15 -13.32
N GLU A 473 -21.98 -25.55 -14.27
CA GLU A 473 -20.94 -24.56 -13.99
C GLU A 473 -21.48 -23.27 -13.40
N SER A 474 -22.65 -22.78 -13.85
CA SER A 474 -23.32 -21.62 -13.26
C SER A 474 -23.61 -21.89 -11.77
N MET A 475 -24.13 -23.08 -11.45
CA MET A 475 -24.41 -23.48 -10.06
C MET A 475 -23.15 -23.60 -9.20
N ILE A 476 -22.05 -24.10 -9.77
CA ILE A 476 -20.76 -24.14 -9.07
C ILE A 476 -20.32 -22.71 -8.75
N VAL A 477 -20.37 -21.79 -9.73
CA VAL A 477 -20.02 -20.38 -9.50
C VAL A 477 -20.89 -19.74 -8.41
N GLU A 478 -22.21 -19.94 -8.44
CA GLU A 478 -23.11 -19.46 -7.39
C GLU A 478 -22.74 -20.01 -6.02
N THR A 479 -22.41 -21.32 -5.94
CA THR A 479 -21.97 -21.96 -4.69
C THR A 479 -20.69 -21.31 -4.15
N LEU A 480 -19.75 -21.00 -5.02
CA LEU A 480 -18.49 -20.33 -4.67
C LEU A 480 -18.75 -18.92 -4.12
N ILE A 481 -19.61 -18.14 -4.77
CA ILE A 481 -19.91 -16.76 -4.33
C ILE A 481 -20.72 -16.74 -3.03
N TRP A 482 -21.68 -17.66 -2.82
CA TRP A 482 -22.38 -17.76 -1.53
C TRP A 482 -21.44 -17.97 -0.34
N ARG A 483 -20.27 -18.56 -0.56
CA ARG A 483 -19.27 -18.79 0.50
C ARG A 483 -18.52 -17.53 0.92
N THR A 484 -18.49 -16.48 0.08
CA THR A 484 -17.77 -15.23 0.36
C THR A 484 -18.53 -14.29 1.29
N ASP A 485 -19.81 -14.54 1.56
CA ASP A 485 -20.64 -13.69 2.44
C ASP A 485 -20.06 -13.66 3.86
N PHE A 486 -19.43 -12.55 4.25
CA PHE A 486 -18.68 -12.46 5.50
C PHE A 486 -19.52 -11.84 6.64
N PRO A 487 -19.43 -12.36 7.89
CA PRO A 487 -18.81 -13.63 8.28
C PRO A 487 -19.78 -14.81 8.03
N PHE A 488 -19.40 -15.70 7.11
CA PHE A 488 -20.27 -16.77 6.57
C PHE A 488 -20.97 -17.61 7.63
N PHE A 489 -20.28 -17.95 8.72
CA PHE A 489 -20.85 -18.78 9.79
C PHE A 489 -21.99 -18.10 10.55
N GLN A 490 -22.08 -16.77 10.51
CA GLN A 490 -23.15 -16.00 11.11
C GLN A 490 -24.30 -15.75 10.11
N GLN A 491 -24.06 -15.89 8.80
CA GLN A 491 -25.04 -15.63 7.75
C GLN A 491 -25.94 -16.86 7.50
N LYS A 492 -27.16 -16.82 8.04
CA LYS A 492 -28.12 -17.93 7.91
C LYS A 492 -28.46 -18.25 6.45
N LEU A 493 -28.80 -17.22 5.67
CA LEU A 493 -29.17 -17.37 4.25
C LEU A 493 -28.03 -17.98 3.42
N ALA A 494 -26.81 -17.45 3.57
CA ALA A 494 -25.65 -17.95 2.82
C ALA A 494 -25.36 -19.44 3.12
N LYS A 495 -25.44 -19.85 4.39
CA LYS A 495 -25.29 -21.25 4.78
C LYS A 495 -26.35 -22.16 4.18
N GLU A 496 -27.61 -21.75 4.22
CA GLU A 496 -28.72 -22.51 3.63
C GLU A 496 -28.57 -22.65 2.12
N MET A 497 -28.26 -21.56 1.43
CA MET A 497 -28.05 -21.55 -0.02
C MET A 497 -26.83 -22.38 -0.45
N PHE A 498 -25.71 -22.24 0.26
CA PHE A 498 -24.51 -23.03 0.03
C PHE A 498 -24.78 -24.53 0.20
N ALA A 499 -25.44 -24.93 1.29
CA ALA A 499 -25.77 -26.33 1.56
C ALA A 499 -26.72 -26.91 0.50
N ARG A 500 -27.74 -26.13 0.10
CA ARG A 500 -28.71 -26.53 -0.93
C ARG A 500 -28.03 -26.77 -2.28
N LEU A 501 -27.22 -25.81 -2.74
CA LEU A 501 -26.52 -25.92 -4.02
C LEU A 501 -25.50 -27.06 -4.01
N GLN A 502 -24.78 -27.29 -2.91
CA GLN A 502 -23.88 -28.43 -2.75
C GLN A 502 -24.62 -29.77 -2.87
N GLN A 503 -25.80 -29.90 -2.24
CA GLN A 503 -26.63 -31.09 -2.34
C GLN A 503 -27.10 -31.32 -3.78
N GLU A 504 -27.54 -30.26 -4.47
CA GLU A 504 -27.98 -30.36 -5.86
C GLU A 504 -26.83 -30.74 -6.80
N LEU A 505 -25.66 -30.12 -6.66
CA LEU A 505 -24.46 -30.48 -7.42
C LEU A 505 -24.06 -31.94 -7.19
N THR A 506 -24.11 -32.40 -5.94
CA THR A 506 -23.85 -33.81 -5.60
C THR A 506 -24.84 -34.74 -6.30
N SER A 507 -26.13 -34.38 -6.34
CA SER A 507 -27.16 -35.16 -7.04
C SER A 507 -26.93 -35.22 -8.56
N ARG A 508 -26.27 -34.21 -9.13
CA ARG A 508 -25.84 -34.17 -10.54
C ARG A 508 -24.51 -34.89 -10.80
N GLY A 509 -23.91 -35.51 -9.77
CA GLY A 509 -22.67 -36.28 -9.88
C GLY A 509 -21.38 -35.47 -9.72
N GLU A 510 -21.48 -34.19 -9.33
CA GLU A 510 -20.30 -33.34 -9.10
C GLU A 510 -19.58 -33.68 -7.80
N ASN A 511 -18.27 -33.46 -7.78
CA ASN A 511 -17.45 -33.71 -6.60
C ASN A 511 -17.63 -32.60 -5.56
N ALA A 512 -18.50 -32.83 -4.59
CA ALA A 512 -18.78 -31.90 -3.48
C ALA A 512 -17.50 -31.43 -2.75
N GLY A 513 -16.53 -32.33 -2.55
CA GLY A 513 -15.26 -32.00 -1.91
C GLY A 513 -14.43 -31.00 -2.72
N LYS A 514 -14.41 -31.14 -4.04
CA LYS A 514 -13.75 -30.19 -4.95
C LYS A 514 -14.46 -28.83 -4.95
N THR A 515 -15.78 -28.81 -5.09
CA THR A 515 -16.56 -27.56 -5.10
C THR A 515 -16.39 -26.80 -3.79
N LYS A 516 -16.48 -27.52 -2.65
CA LYS A 516 -16.22 -26.93 -1.34
C LYS A 516 -14.81 -26.35 -1.25
N LEU A 517 -13.78 -27.09 -1.68
CA LEU A 517 -12.41 -26.61 -1.64
C LEU A 517 -12.19 -25.36 -2.51
N LEU A 518 -12.80 -25.28 -3.71
CA LEU A 518 -12.75 -24.08 -4.54
C LEU A 518 -13.43 -22.88 -3.86
N ALA A 519 -14.57 -23.09 -3.21
CA ALA A 519 -15.27 -22.05 -2.46
C ALA A 519 -14.46 -21.53 -1.27
N GLU A 520 -13.78 -22.43 -0.54
CA GLU A 520 -12.87 -22.05 0.54
C GLU A 520 -11.65 -21.27 0.00
N ILE A 521 -11.08 -21.68 -1.13
CA ILE A 521 -9.95 -20.97 -1.75
C ILE A 521 -10.37 -19.56 -2.18
N LEU A 522 -11.53 -19.39 -2.81
CA LEU A 522 -12.03 -18.07 -3.20
C LEU A 522 -12.24 -17.16 -1.98
N TRP A 523 -12.89 -17.70 -0.94
CA TRP A 523 -13.10 -16.98 0.32
C TRP A 523 -11.77 -16.55 0.97
N LEU A 524 -10.77 -17.44 0.99
CA LEU A 524 -9.44 -17.11 1.49
C LEU A 524 -8.74 -16.06 0.62
N ALA A 525 -8.87 -16.14 -0.70
CA ALA A 525 -8.24 -15.21 -1.64
C ALA A 525 -8.80 -13.79 -1.49
N ASP A 526 -10.13 -13.67 -1.42
CA ASP A 526 -10.84 -12.40 -1.23
C ASP A 526 -10.33 -11.65 0.01
N LEU A 527 -10.28 -12.37 1.12
CA LEU A 527 -9.84 -11.81 2.39
C LEU A 527 -8.32 -11.58 2.45
N ALA A 528 -7.52 -12.42 1.80
CA ALA A 528 -6.07 -12.31 1.82
C ALA A 528 -5.53 -11.17 0.95
N VAL A 529 -6.21 -10.77 -0.13
CA VAL A 529 -5.73 -9.73 -1.06
C VAL A 529 -5.44 -8.40 -0.37
N THR A 530 -6.28 -8.01 0.62
CA THR A 530 -6.04 -6.83 1.47
C THR A 530 -4.61 -6.78 2.01
N TYR A 531 -4.09 -7.95 2.38
CA TYR A 531 -2.82 -8.12 3.07
C TYR A 531 -1.74 -8.54 2.09
N MET A 532 -1.89 -9.66 1.39
CA MET A 532 -0.86 -10.24 0.53
C MET A 532 -0.57 -9.41 -0.72
N GLY A 533 -1.54 -8.64 -1.22
CA GLY A 533 -1.37 -7.85 -2.45
C GLY A 533 -0.67 -6.51 -2.26
N SER A 534 -0.58 -6.04 -1.01
CA SER A 534 -0.23 -4.66 -0.66
C SER A 534 1.07 -4.59 0.14
N ASP A 535 1.81 -3.47 0.02
CA ASP A 535 2.80 -3.14 1.05
C ASP A 535 2.09 -2.66 2.33
N ARG A 536 2.81 -2.64 3.46
CA ARG A 536 2.22 -2.29 4.76
C ARG A 536 1.41 -0.96 4.72
N VAL A 537 1.77 0.04 3.91
CA VAL A 537 1.14 1.38 3.89
C VAL A 537 -0.23 1.25 3.23
N ARG A 538 -0.24 0.55 2.09
CA ARG A 538 -1.44 0.23 1.33
C ARG A 538 -2.38 -0.67 2.11
N VAL A 539 -1.87 -1.62 2.88
CA VAL A 539 -2.70 -2.47 3.72
C VAL A 539 -3.47 -1.62 4.73
N TRP A 540 -2.80 -0.67 5.40
CA TRP A 540 -3.49 0.21 6.35
C TRP A 540 -4.59 1.05 5.68
N ASP A 541 -4.28 1.67 4.54
CA ASP A 541 -5.23 2.44 3.74
C ASP A 541 -6.46 1.60 3.37
N ARG A 542 -6.24 0.40 2.84
CA ARG A 542 -7.30 -0.56 2.47
C ARG A 542 -8.12 -1.03 3.66
N VAL A 543 -7.48 -1.37 4.77
CA VAL A 543 -8.18 -1.74 6.02
C VAL A 543 -9.04 -0.57 6.50
N THR A 544 -8.53 0.67 6.46
CA THR A 544 -9.33 1.83 6.86
C THR A 544 -10.50 2.10 5.91
N ASN A 545 -10.32 1.90 4.60
CA ASN A 545 -11.39 2.04 3.61
C ASN A 545 -12.45 0.94 3.77
N LEU A 546 -12.03 -0.30 4.04
CA LEU A 546 -12.93 -1.40 4.37
C LEU A 546 -13.74 -1.06 5.64
N TYR A 547 -13.12 -0.52 6.69
CA TYR A 547 -13.85 -0.17 7.91
C TYR A 547 -14.81 0.99 7.70
N ASP A 548 -14.42 2.00 6.92
CA ASP A 548 -15.32 3.09 6.51
C ASP A 548 -16.51 2.57 5.71
N GLU A 549 -16.28 1.58 4.85
CA GLU A 549 -17.31 0.90 4.08
C GLU A 549 -18.27 0.12 5.00
N LEU A 550 -17.72 -0.64 5.94
CA LEU A 550 -18.47 -1.35 6.97
C LEU A 550 -19.11 -0.44 8.04
N SER A 551 -18.88 0.88 7.99
CA SER A 551 -19.29 1.84 9.03
C SER A 551 -18.79 1.48 10.43
N LEU A 552 -17.59 0.91 10.51
CA LEU A 552 -16.91 0.53 11.75
C LEU A 552 -15.94 1.63 12.22
N PRO A 553 -15.74 1.80 13.54
CA PRO A 553 -14.76 2.76 14.05
C PRO A 553 -13.33 2.42 13.61
N LYS A 554 -12.62 3.35 12.96
CA LYS A 554 -11.19 3.16 12.55
C LYS A 554 -10.26 2.83 13.71
N LEU A 555 -10.56 3.29 14.92
CA LEU A 555 -9.79 2.99 16.13
C LEU A 555 -9.78 1.49 16.47
N GLU A 556 -10.81 0.77 16.03
CA GLU A 556 -10.94 -0.68 16.21
C GLU A 556 -10.32 -1.48 15.06
N ALA A 557 -9.80 -0.82 14.02
CA ALA A 557 -9.23 -1.47 12.83
C ALA A 557 -8.10 -2.44 13.18
N VAL A 558 -7.11 -2.01 13.98
CA VAL A 558 -6.01 -2.89 14.39
C VAL A 558 -6.48 -4.08 15.22
N PRO A 559 -7.19 -3.91 16.37
CA PRO A 559 -7.57 -5.04 17.21
C PRO A 559 -8.58 -5.97 16.54
N ARG A 560 -9.48 -5.48 15.68
CA ARG A 560 -10.41 -6.33 14.93
C ARG A 560 -9.75 -7.01 13.74
N THR A 561 -8.80 -6.35 13.05
CA THR A 561 -7.98 -7.01 12.02
C THR A 561 -7.07 -8.07 12.65
N ASP A 562 -6.56 -7.85 13.85
CA ASP A 562 -5.82 -8.85 14.63
C ASP A 562 -6.70 -10.05 15.01
N ALA A 563 -7.89 -9.79 15.56
CA ALA A 563 -8.88 -10.85 15.82
C ALA A 563 -9.31 -11.59 14.54
N PHE A 564 -9.38 -10.88 13.42
CA PHE A 564 -9.64 -11.46 12.11
C PHE A 564 -8.47 -12.35 11.65
N PHE A 565 -7.21 -11.93 11.81
CA PHE A 565 -6.05 -12.79 11.54
C PHE A 565 -6.03 -14.03 12.45
N ALA A 566 -6.40 -13.89 13.72
CA ALA A 566 -6.55 -15.01 14.65
C ALA A 566 -7.64 -15.98 14.16
N ASP A 567 -8.76 -15.48 13.62
CA ASP A 567 -9.78 -16.33 12.99
C ASP A 567 -9.25 -17.09 11.74
N PHE A 568 -8.25 -16.55 11.05
CA PHE A 568 -7.56 -17.20 9.93
C PHE A 568 -6.50 -18.21 10.35
N VAL A 569 -5.75 -17.93 11.41
CA VAL A 569 -4.51 -18.65 11.78
C VAL A 569 -4.71 -19.57 12.99
N GLU A 570 -5.70 -19.32 13.84
CA GLU A 570 -5.89 -20.05 15.10
C GLU A 570 -7.14 -20.96 15.08
N LYS A 571 -8.13 -20.68 14.25
CA LYS A 571 -9.33 -21.54 14.13
C LYS A 571 -9.14 -22.66 13.10
N GLU A 572 -8.97 -23.88 13.60
CA GLU A 572 -9.14 -25.10 12.79
C GLU A 572 -10.56 -25.16 12.20
N PRO A 573 -10.73 -25.60 10.94
CA PRO A 573 -9.73 -26.14 10.01
C PRO A 573 -9.12 -25.11 9.03
N TYR A 574 -9.41 -23.82 9.20
CA TYR A 574 -9.04 -22.79 8.21
C TYR A 574 -7.57 -22.40 8.28
N SER A 575 -7.01 -22.38 9.50
CA SER A 575 -5.58 -22.21 9.75
C SER A 575 -4.74 -23.22 8.97
N THR A 576 -5.06 -24.50 9.11
CA THR A 576 -4.34 -25.57 8.42
C THR A 576 -4.56 -25.53 6.91
N LEU A 577 -5.74 -25.13 6.43
CA LEU A 577 -5.99 -24.99 5.00
C LEU A 577 -5.16 -23.87 4.39
N PHE A 578 -5.24 -22.66 4.94
CA PHE A 578 -4.56 -21.49 4.41
C PHE A 578 -3.03 -21.66 4.46
N GLU A 579 -2.47 -22.09 5.59
CA GLU A 579 -1.04 -22.36 5.72
C GLU A 579 -0.55 -23.37 4.69
N ARG A 580 -1.30 -24.46 4.46
CA ARG A 580 -0.93 -25.48 3.47
C ARG A 580 -1.02 -24.97 2.04
N LEU A 581 -1.97 -24.09 1.72
CA LEU A 581 -2.09 -23.47 0.41
C LEU A 581 -0.91 -22.52 0.14
N ILE A 582 -0.63 -21.59 1.06
CA ILE A 582 0.45 -20.62 0.87
C ILE A 582 1.83 -21.28 0.92
N ASN A 583 1.98 -22.40 1.65
CA ASN A 583 3.22 -23.18 1.70
C ASN A 583 3.44 -24.12 0.51
N ASN A 584 2.45 -24.25 -0.39
CA ASN A 584 2.61 -25.00 -1.63
C ASN A 584 3.76 -24.42 -2.47
N LYS A 585 4.54 -25.30 -3.14
CA LYS A 585 5.66 -24.89 -3.99
C LYS A 585 5.24 -24.08 -5.22
N GLU A 586 4.00 -24.26 -5.68
CA GLU A 586 3.44 -23.51 -6.81
C GLU A 586 3.01 -22.09 -6.42
N PHE A 587 2.83 -21.81 -5.13
CA PHE A 587 2.41 -20.49 -4.65
C PHE A 587 3.58 -19.49 -4.69
N PRO A 588 3.40 -18.27 -5.24
CA PRO A 588 4.51 -17.31 -5.37
C PRO A 588 5.14 -16.92 -4.02
N TYR A 589 6.47 -17.05 -3.93
CA TYR A 589 7.22 -16.74 -2.71
C TYR A 589 7.06 -15.29 -2.24
N VAL A 590 6.88 -14.34 -3.18
CA VAL A 590 6.73 -12.91 -2.87
C VAL A 590 5.50 -12.66 -1.99
N PHE A 591 4.36 -13.25 -2.33
CA PHE A 591 3.13 -13.13 -1.54
C PHE A 591 3.28 -13.75 -0.15
N ARG A 592 3.94 -14.91 -0.04
CA ARG A 592 4.23 -15.54 1.27
C ARG A 592 5.09 -14.63 2.15
N LYS A 593 6.11 -14.00 1.57
CA LYS A 593 6.96 -13.04 2.28
C LYS A 593 6.17 -11.81 2.73
N GLN A 594 5.31 -11.25 1.88
CA GLN A 594 4.45 -10.11 2.22
C GLN A 594 3.47 -10.46 3.34
N TRP A 595 2.80 -11.62 3.26
CA TRP A 595 1.93 -12.11 4.32
C TRP A 595 2.64 -12.15 5.66
N ASN A 596 3.81 -12.80 5.74
CA ASN A 596 4.56 -12.89 6.98
C ASN A 596 4.90 -11.50 7.55
N LEU A 597 5.32 -10.56 6.71
CA LEU A 597 5.64 -9.19 7.14
C LEU A 597 4.42 -8.42 7.67
N ILE A 598 3.23 -8.69 7.12
CA ILE A 598 2.00 -7.98 7.44
C ILE A 598 1.29 -8.63 8.64
N TYR A 599 1.26 -9.95 8.68
CA TYR A 599 0.84 -10.70 9.85
C TYR A 599 1.66 -10.26 11.07
N GLN A 600 3.00 -10.22 10.96
CA GLN A 600 3.85 -9.64 12.00
C GLN A 600 3.44 -8.20 12.36
N PHE A 601 3.19 -7.35 11.35
CA PHE A 601 2.81 -5.96 11.59
C PHE A 601 1.48 -5.80 12.37
N PHE A 602 0.43 -6.56 12.05
CA PHE A 602 -0.87 -6.46 12.72
C PHE A 602 -0.99 -7.28 14.00
N HIS A 603 -0.34 -8.46 14.06
CA HIS A 603 -0.47 -9.42 15.17
C HIS A 603 0.59 -9.24 16.26
N GLU A 604 1.82 -8.91 15.86
CA GLU A 604 2.94 -8.67 16.79
C GLU A 604 3.13 -7.19 17.10
N GLY A 605 2.48 -6.32 16.32
CA GLY A 605 2.66 -4.88 16.33
C GLY A 605 3.94 -4.44 15.60
N ASN A 606 3.95 -3.18 15.14
CA ASN A 606 5.11 -2.51 14.56
C ASN A 606 6.36 -2.26 15.47
N PRO A 607 6.46 -2.62 16.77
CA PRO A 607 7.67 -2.28 17.52
C PRO A 607 8.86 -3.17 17.16
N SER A 608 8.69 -4.43 16.78
CA SER A 608 9.82 -5.38 16.65
C SER A 608 10.81 -5.00 15.54
N THR A 609 10.32 -4.57 14.37
CA THR A 609 11.19 -4.13 13.27
C THR A 609 11.89 -2.82 13.61
N GLU A 610 11.16 -1.82 14.10
CA GLU A 610 11.71 -0.51 14.46
C GLU A 610 12.66 -0.61 15.67
N LEU A 611 12.34 -1.45 16.66
CA LEU A 611 13.18 -1.81 17.80
C LEU A 611 14.48 -2.45 17.32
N ASN A 612 14.40 -3.45 16.42
CA ASN A 612 15.59 -4.13 15.91
C ASN A 612 16.46 -3.22 15.06
N GLU A 613 15.89 -2.35 14.23
CA GLU A 613 16.62 -1.31 13.52
C GLU A 613 17.28 -0.31 14.47
N THR A 614 16.56 0.08 15.53
CA THR A 614 17.07 0.99 16.57
C THR A 614 18.23 0.37 17.33
N ILE A 615 18.12 -0.89 17.77
CA ILE A 615 19.21 -1.64 18.42
C ILE A 615 20.42 -1.73 17.48
N ALA A 616 20.20 -2.08 16.21
CA ALA A 616 21.28 -2.20 15.23
C ALA A 616 21.99 -0.86 14.96
N ASN A 617 21.26 0.26 15.01
CA ASN A 617 21.84 1.59 14.88
C ASN A 617 22.55 2.04 16.16
N ALA A 618 21.95 1.78 17.32
CA ALA A 618 22.52 2.09 18.63
C ALA A 618 23.90 1.43 18.79
N ARG A 619 24.01 0.12 18.48
CA ARG A 619 25.28 -0.63 18.53
C ARG A 619 26.36 -0.11 17.57
N LYS A 620 26.01 0.67 16.54
CA LYS A 620 26.98 1.27 15.62
C LYS A 620 27.47 2.64 16.10
N MET A 621 26.65 3.36 16.86
CA MET A 621 26.87 4.76 17.20
C MET A 621 27.26 4.98 18.67
N TYR A 622 26.87 4.08 19.57
CA TYR A 622 27.05 4.19 21.01
C TYR A 622 27.87 3.02 21.56
N LEU A 623 28.49 3.21 22.72
CA LEU A 623 29.33 2.19 23.35
C LEU A 623 28.53 0.98 23.84
N ARG A 624 27.27 1.21 24.25
CA ARG A 624 26.36 0.19 24.79
C ARG A 624 24.93 0.44 24.34
N ALA A 625 24.18 -0.65 24.17
CA ALA A 625 22.74 -0.63 23.94
C ALA A 625 22.03 -1.22 25.17
N ASN A 626 21.26 -0.38 25.85
CA ASN A 626 20.59 -0.72 27.10
C ASN A 626 19.07 -0.72 26.93
N LEU A 627 18.36 -1.61 27.61
CA LEU A 627 16.91 -1.79 27.47
C LEU A 627 16.21 -1.88 28.82
N GLU A 628 15.21 -1.04 29.05
CA GLU A 628 14.30 -1.11 30.20
C GLU A 628 12.99 -1.82 29.84
N ILE A 629 12.64 -2.83 30.64
CA ILE A 629 11.39 -3.58 30.54
C ILE A 629 10.38 -2.98 31.53
N GLY A 630 9.17 -2.68 31.05
CA GLY A 630 8.12 -2.11 31.90
C GLY A 630 8.32 -0.62 32.18
N MET A 631 8.92 0.09 31.23
CA MET A 631 9.14 1.53 31.33
C MET A 631 7.82 2.25 31.62
N ARG A 632 7.79 3.07 32.67
CA ARG A 632 6.66 3.97 32.93
C ARG A 632 6.82 5.24 32.10
N SER A 633 6.77 6.39 32.76
CA SER A 633 6.77 7.70 32.08
C SER A 633 8.11 8.07 31.43
N GLY A 634 9.13 7.20 31.55
CA GLY A 634 10.47 7.38 30.99
C GLY A 634 11.38 8.32 31.80
N GLU A 635 10.94 8.79 32.97
CA GLU A 635 11.71 9.74 33.79
C GLU A 635 13.03 9.15 34.33
N MET A 636 12.97 7.91 34.83
CA MET A 636 14.16 7.18 35.27
C MET A 636 15.13 6.98 34.09
N LEU A 637 14.62 6.50 32.96
CA LEU A 637 15.43 6.23 31.77
C LEU A 637 16.04 7.50 31.17
N ARG A 638 15.32 8.63 31.23
CA ARG A 638 15.84 9.95 30.84
C ARG A 638 17.03 10.33 31.72
N THR A 639 16.91 10.17 33.03
CA THR A 639 17.99 10.48 33.97
C THR A 639 19.21 9.60 33.71
N MET A 640 18.99 8.30 33.50
CA MET A 640 20.05 7.37 33.08
C MET A 640 20.72 7.81 31.78
N ALA A 641 19.94 8.24 30.78
CA ALA A 641 20.45 8.68 29.49
C ALA A 641 21.30 9.97 29.60
N ILE A 642 20.88 10.92 30.44
CA ILE A 642 21.64 12.17 30.74
C ILE A 642 22.98 11.83 31.40
N ASP A 643 22.96 10.97 32.41
CA ASP A 643 24.16 10.60 33.17
C ASP A 643 25.14 9.75 32.34
N ASN A 644 24.69 9.19 31.20
CA ASN A 644 25.43 8.24 30.39
C ASN A 644 25.35 8.57 28.89
N TRP A 645 25.78 9.78 28.52
CA TRP A 645 25.70 10.32 27.15
C TRP A 645 26.33 9.43 26.05
N SER A 646 27.30 8.58 26.38
CA SER A 646 27.98 7.67 25.43
C SER A 646 27.25 6.33 25.21
N GLU A 647 26.14 6.09 25.90
CA GLU A 647 25.34 4.86 25.84
C GLU A 647 23.92 5.17 25.36
N PHE A 648 23.25 4.18 24.77
CA PHE A 648 21.90 4.32 24.26
C PHE A 648 20.89 3.56 25.11
N PHE A 649 19.73 4.18 25.36
CA PHE A 649 18.69 3.64 26.25
C PHE A 649 17.38 3.42 25.51
N ILE A 650 16.79 2.23 25.68
CA ILE A 650 15.56 1.82 25.00
C ILE A 650 14.53 1.45 26.06
N GLY A 651 13.39 2.11 26.10
CA GLY A 651 12.31 1.77 27.02
C GLY A 651 11.18 1.03 26.33
N MET A 652 10.64 -0.01 26.96
CA MET A 652 9.50 -0.78 26.46
C MET A 652 8.36 -0.81 27.48
N SER A 653 7.13 -0.57 27.03
CA SER A 653 5.95 -0.62 27.90
C SER A 653 4.68 -1.07 27.19
N LYS A 654 3.79 -1.71 27.94
CA LYS A 654 2.43 -2.06 27.48
C LYS A 654 1.48 -0.85 27.51
N ASP A 655 1.75 0.15 28.35
CA ASP A 655 0.92 1.35 28.47
C ASP A 655 1.30 2.39 27.40
N GLN A 656 0.38 2.59 26.45
CA GLN A 656 0.58 3.52 25.34
C GLN A 656 0.73 4.98 25.80
N ASN A 657 0.04 5.39 26.88
CA ASN A 657 0.11 6.76 27.40
C ASN A 657 1.47 7.05 28.02
N GLU A 658 2.04 6.08 28.73
CA GLU A 658 3.36 6.20 29.34
C GLU A 658 4.47 6.26 28.27
N VAL A 659 4.36 5.47 27.21
CA VAL A 659 5.28 5.54 26.05
C VAL A 659 5.22 6.90 25.38
N PHE A 660 4.03 7.48 25.21
CA PHE A 660 3.88 8.82 24.63
C PHE A 660 4.59 9.88 25.49
N LYS A 661 4.39 9.86 26.81
CA LYS A 661 5.09 10.75 27.74
C LYS A 661 6.61 10.59 27.66
N ALA A 662 7.09 9.34 27.58
CA ALA A 662 8.51 9.04 27.45
C ALA A 662 9.10 9.57 26.13
N LYS A 663 8.43 9.35 24.98
CA LYS A 663 8.87 9.86 23.67
C LYS A 663 9.00 11.39 23.67
N SER A 664 8.00 12.08 24.22
CA SER A 664 8.04 13.54 24.38
C SER A 664 9.26 13.97 25.20
N ARG A 665 9.48 13.33 26.36
CA ARG A 665 10.63 13.62 27.22
C ARG A 665 11.98 13.32 26.59
N PHE A 666 12.10 12.28 25.78
CA PHE A 666 13.35 11.91 25.11
C PHE A 666 13.67 12.82 23.93
N SER A 667 12.67 13.50 23.35
CA SER A 667 12.91 14.47 22.26
C SER A 667 13.73 15.68 22.71
N GLU A 668 13.74 15.97 24.02
CA GLU A 668 14.50 17.05 24.66
C GLU A 668 15.95 16.67 25.00
N LEU A 669 16.36 15.42 24.78
CA LEU A 669 17.71 14.95 25.12
C LEU A 669 18.74 15.44 24.08
N GLU A 670 19.86 15.95 24.57
CA GLU A 670 21.07 16.24 23.79
C GLU A 670 22.28 15.53 24.43
N PRO A 671 22.84 14.48 23.81
CA PRO A 671 22.45 13.85 22.53
C PRO A 671 21.13 13.08 22.62
N GLN A 672 20.48 12.83 21.48
CA GLN A 672 19.28 11.97 21.39
C GLN A 672 19.67 10.48 21.56
N ASN A 673 19.98 10.10 22.80
CA ASN A 673 20.47 8.78 23.17
C ASN A 673 19.44 7.91 23.90
N ALA A 674 18.14 8.22 23.76
CA ALA A 674 17.07 7.39 24.27
C ALA A 674 15.89 7.23 23.29
N SER A 675 15.16 6.12 23.39
CA SER A 675 13.97 5.83 22.57
C SER A 675 12.96 5.00 23.37
N ALA A 676 11.68 5.12 23.04
CA ALA A 676 10.60 4.38 23.69
C ALA A 676 9.71 3.64 22.69
N PHE A 677 9.34 2.41 23.03
CA PHE A 677 8.53 1.51 22.22
C PHE A 677 7.31 1.02 23.00
N TRP A 678 6.16 1.03 22.33
CA TRP A 678 4.91 0.50 22.86
C TRP A 678 4.75 -0.94 22.43
N GLY A 679 4.62 -1.89 23.36
CA GLY A 679 4.27 -3.26 23.04
C GLY A 679 4.47 -4.23 24.20
N ASP A 680 3.99 -5.45 23.99
CA ASP A 680 4.07 -6.51 25.00
C ASP A 680 5.49 -7.06 25.13
N THR A 681 6.06 -6.98 26.33
CA THR A 681 7.33 -7.59 26.71
C THR A 681 7.44 -9.06 26.28
N GLU A 682 6.41 -9.88 26.50
CA GLU A 682 6.42 -11.31 26.17
C GLU A 682 6.49 -11.54 24.65
N LYS A 683 5.96 -10.61 23.86
CA LYS A 683 5.98 -10.66 22.39
C LYS A 683 7.27 -10.06 21.81
N LEU A 684 7.76 -8.97 22.39
CA LEU A 684 8.87 -8.19 21.84
C LEU A 684 10.26 -8.75 22.20
N LEU A 685 10.45 -9.26 23.42
CA LEU A 685 11.73 -9.82 23.87
C LEU A 685 12.25 -10.95 22.96
N PRO A 686 11.43 -11.94 22.55
CA PRO A 686 11.90 -13.02 21.68
C PRO A 686 12.44 -12.54 20.33
N ALA A 687 11.87 -11.44 19.79
CA ALA A 687 12.22 -10.89 18.49
C ALA A 687 13.52 -10.07 18.47
N ILE A 688 14.04 -9.68 19.63
CA ILE A 688 15.33 -8.99 19.76
C ILE A 688 16.46 -9.96 19.34
N PRO A 689 17.46 -9.55 18.55
CA PRO A 689 18.58 -10.41 18.18
C PRO A 689 19.36 -10.89 19.42
N ASP A 690 19.81 -12.14 19.41
CA ASP A 690 20.65 -12.66 20.49
C ASP A 690 21.97 -11.86 20.61
N ARG A 691 22.48 -11.73 21.83
CA ARG A 691 23.73 -11.00 22.14
C ARG A 691 23.76 -9.56 21.63
N SER A 692 22.61 -8.88 21.64
CA SER A 692 22.47 -7.52 21.11
C SER A 692 22.32 -6.44 22.18
N ILE A 693 21.95 -6.81 23.41
CA ILE A 693 21.71 -5.87 24.52
C ILE A 693 22.81 -6.02 25.57
N ASP A 694 23.38 -4.91 26.03
CA ASP A 694 24.40 -4.92 27.08
C ASP A 694 23.77 -4.94 28.47
N ASN A 695 22.72 -4.15 28.68
CA ASN A 695 22.08 -4.05 29.99
C ASN A 695 20.58 -4.11 29.85
N PHE A 696 19.95 -5.07 30.52
CA PHE A 696 18.51 -5.02 30.76
C PHE A 696 18.25 -4.36 32.11
N PHE A 697 17.20 -3.54 32.20
CA PHE A 697 16.72 -2.91 33.42
C PHE A 697 15.27 -3.31 33.69
N MET A 698 14.93 -3.53 34.94
CA MET A 698 13.56 -3.75 35.40
C MET A 698 13.37 -3.15 36.78
N VAL A 699 12.20 -2.55 37.03
CA VAL A 699 11.76 -2.20 38.38
C VAL A 699 10.81 -3.31 38.85
N LEU A 700 11.09 -3.90 40.01
CA LEU A 700 10.33 -5.01 40.57
C LEU A 700 9.93 -4.71 42.03
N PRO A 701 8.78 -4.08 42.25
CA PRO A 701 8.20 -3.93 43.59
C PRO A 701 7.81 -5.28 44.23
N GLU A 702 7.87 -5.35 45.56
CA GLU A 702 7.50 -6.55 46.35
C GLU A 702 6.06 -7.01 46.05
N HIS A 703 5.12 -6.08 45.98
CA HIS A 703 3.70 -6.40 45.80
C HIS A 703 3.34 -6.89 44.39
N SER A 704 4.18 -6.61 43.39
CA SER A 704 4.02 -7.06 42.00
C SER A 704 4.97 -8.20 41.64
N ALA A 705 5.68 -8.74 42.62
CA ALA A 705 6.60 -9.83 42.45
C ALA A 705 5.86 -11.14 42.03
N PRO A 706 6.23 -11.78 40.91
CA PRO A 706 5.47 -12.87 40.30
C PRO A 706 5.67 -14.23 40.99
N PHE A 707 5.89 -14.25 42.31
CA PHE A 707 6.32 -15.43 43.06
C PHE A 707 5.18 -16.16 43.80
N THR A 708 3.94 -15.71 43.68
CA THR A 708 2.79 -16.24 44.44
C THR A 708 2.10 -17.43 43.76
N GLY A 709 2.14 -17.55 42.42
CA GLY A 709 1.49 -18.62 41.65
C GLY A 709 2.46 -19.45 40.80
N ILE A 710 2.11 -20.70 40.49
CA ILE A 710 2.92 -21.59 39.64
C ILE A 710 3.05 -21.03 38.21
N GLU A 711 1.95 -20.53 37.65
CA GLU A 711 1.94 -19.96 36.29
C GLU A 711 2.77 -18.67 36.21
N SER A 712 2.70 -17.79 37.22
CA SER A 712 3.47 -16.54 37.24
C SER A 712 4.97 -16.80 37.36
N LYS A 713 5.39 -17.79 38.17
CA LYS A 713 6.78 -18.24 38.25
C LYS A 713 7.28 -18.80 36.92
N SER A 714 6.47 -19.61 36.25
CA SER A 714 6.80 -20.20 34.95
C SER A 714 6.95 -19.13 33.85
N SER A 715 6.03 -18.16 33.77
CA SER A 715 6.14 -17.04 32.83
C SER A 715 7.39 -16.20 33.10
N PHE A 716 7.63 -15.83 34.36
CA PHE A 716 8.80 -15.05 34.74
C PHE A 716 10.12 -15.78 34.43
N ARG A 717 10.22 -17.08 34.72
CA ARG A 717 11.39 -17.89 34.34
C ARG A 717 11.61 -17.92 32.82
N SER A 718 10.53 -18.03 32.05
CA SER A 718 10.59 -18.02 30.59
C SER A 718 11.13 -16.68 30.08
N MET A 719 10.66 -15.57 30.64
CA MET A 719 11.18 -14.24 30.34
C MET A 719 12.68 -14.13 30.66
N LEU A 720 13.12 -14.57 31.85
CA LEU A 720 14.54 -14.58 32.24
C LEU A 720 15.40 -15.41 31.28
N THR A 721 14.88 -16.55 30.82
CA THR A 721 15.56 -17.44 29.86
C THR A 721 15.73 -16.79 28.49
N VAL A 722 14.77 -15.94 28.09
CA VAL A 722 14.90 -15.15 26.86
C VAL A 722 15.92 -14.04 27.06
N ILE A 723 15.85 -13.30 28.17
CA ILE A 723 16.78 -12.21 28.53
C ILE A 723 18.22 -12.71 28.51
N SER A 724 18.52 -13.88 29.09
CA SER A 724 19.88 -14.43 29.15
C SER A 724 20.49 -14.66 27.77
N LYS A 725 19.67 -15.02 26.76
CA LYS A 725 20.11 -15.17 25.35
C LYS A 725 20.34 -13.83 24.66
N LYS A 726 19.62 -12.78 25.05
CA LYS A 726 19.70 -11.45 24.42
C LYS A 726 20.87 -10.62 24.93
N LEU A 727 21.37 -10.93 26.13
CA LEU A 727 22.54 -10.28 26.72
C LEU A 727 23.83 -10.57 25.96
N THR A 728 24.70 -9.57 25.85
CA THR A 728 26.11 -9.74 25.42
C THR A 728 26.89 -10.54 26.47
N SER A 729 28.09 -11.02 26.13
CA SER A 729 28.94 -11.80 27.05
C SER A 729 29.30 -11.03 28.32
N ASP A 730 29.46 -9.71 28.21
CA ASP A 730 29.79 -8.82 29.34
C ASP A 730 28.55 -8.07 29.84
N GLY A 731 27.36 -8.50 29.41
CA GLY A 731 26.09 -7.86 29.72
C GLY A 731 25.54 -8.26 31.08
N ALA A 732 24.58 -7.49 31.59
CA ALA A 732 23.91 -7.80 32.85
C ALA A 732 22.45 -7.38 32.88
N PHE A 733 21.62 -8.18 33.55
CA PHE A 733 20.26 -7.81 33.92
C PHE A 733 20.25 -7.18 35.31
N ARG A 734 19.72 -5.96 35.42
CA ARG A 734 19.70 -5.20 36.67
C ARG A 734 18.27 -4.90 37.10
N ILE A 735 17.95 -5.30 38.32
CA ILE A 735 16.62 -5.16 38.90
C ILE A 735 16.70 -4.18 40.05
N LEU A 736 15.90 -3.12 40.01
CA LEU A 736 15.67 -2.23 41.14
C LEU A 736 14.46 -2.75 41.92
N THR A 737 14.61 -3.04 43.21
CA THR A 737 13.57 -3.71 44.00
C THR A 737 13.63 -3.33 45.48
N ASP A 738 12.49 -3.36 46.16
CA ASP A 738 12.34 -3.20 47.62
C ASP A 738 12.25 -4.54 48.37
N LEU A 739 12.48 -5.67 47.68
CA LEU A 739 12.59 -7.00 48.29
C LEU A 739 13.76 -7.06 49.29
N GLU A 740 13.53 -7.63 50.47
CA GLU A 740 14.59 -7.85 51.47
C GLU A 740 15.48 -9.04 51.07
N LYS A 741 16.80 -8.92 51.24
CA LYS A 741 17.75 -10.00 50.86
C LYS A 741 17.47 -11.36 51.53
N GLU A 742 16.89 -11.34 52.72
CA GLU A 742 16.56 -12.55 53.47
C GLU A 742 15.11 -13.02 53.28
N SER A 743 14.33 -12.32 52.46
CA SER A 743 12.93 -12.67 52.23
C SER A 743 12.80 -13.93 51.34
N THR A 744 11.67 -14.60 51.46
CA THR A 744 11.32 -15.77 50.64
C THR A 744 11.29 -15.43 49.16
N GLU A 745 10.79 -14.26 48.82
CA GLU A 745 10.66 -13.70 47.48
C GLU A 745 12.03 -13.43 46.85
N PHE A 746 12.98 -12.89 47.62
CA PHE A 746 14.34 -12.66 47.13
C PHE A 746 15.06 -13.98 46.84
N ARG A 747 14.90 -14.99 47.70
CA ARG A 747 15.46 -16.32 47.47
C ARG A 747 14.86 -16.98 46.22
N GLU A 748 13.56 -16.80 46.00
CA GLU A 748 12.88 -17.27 44.79
C GLU A 748 13.37 -16.57 43.52
N LEU A 749 13.57 -15.24 43.56
CA LEU A 749 14.15 -14.48 42.45
C LEU A 749 15.52 -15.04 42.05
N VAL A 750 16.40 -15.31 43.02
CA VAL A 750 17.74 -15.88 42.78
C VAL A 750 17.63 -17.29 42.20
N LEU A 751 16.73 -18.13 42.73
CA LEU A 751 16.51 -19.49 42.25
C LEU A 751 16.04 -19.51 40.79
N LEU A 752 15.00 -18.75 40.46
CA LEU A 752 14.47 -18.66 39.08
C LEU A 752 15.50 -18.08 38.10
N SER A 753 16.32 -17.13 38.55
CA SER A 753 17.42 -16.57 37.76
C SER A 753 18.47 -17.63 37.44
N ASN A 754 18.91 -18.40 38.43
CA ASN A 754 19.89 -19.47 38.24
C ASN A 754 19.36 -20.54 37.27
N GLU A 755 18.08 -20.93 37.39
CA GLU A 755 17.43 -21.87 36.46
C GLU A 755 17.37 -21.33 35.02
N ALA A 756 17.29 -20.00 34.85
CA ALA A 756 17.26 -19.32 33.55
C ALA A 756 18.66 -19.03 32.96
N GLY A 757 19.73 -19.46 33.65
CA GLY A 757 21.12 -19.25 33.22
C GLY A 757 21.70 -17.88 33.59
N LEU A 758 21.16 -17.24 34.63
CA LEU A 758 21.63 -15.96 35.17
C LEU A 758 22.05 -16.13 36.63
N GLN A 759 23.28 -15.77 36.97
CA GLN A 759 23.81 -15.82 38.35
C GLN A 759 23.92 -14.43 38.97
N LEU A 760 23.83 -14.38 40.30
CA LEU A 760 24.03 -13.16 41.07
C LEU A 760 25.48 -12.69 40.98
N ALA A 761 25.70 -11.46 40.53
CA ALA A 761 27.03 -10.91 40.37
C ALA A 761 27.71 -10.62 41.72
N THR A 762 29.01 -10.91 41.81
CA THR A 762 29.86 -10.61 42.98
C THR A 762 30.19 -9.12 43.12
N SER A 763 30.10 -8.36 42.03
CA SER A 763 30.27 -6.90 42.01
C SER A 763 29.07 -6.22 41.35
N LYS A 764 28.63 -5.10 41.93
CA LYS A 764 27.54 -4.28 41.38
C LYS A 764 27.93 -3.56 40.08
N GLY A 765 29.22 -3.42 39.78
CA GLY A 765 29.72 -2.70 38.60
C GLY A 765 29.29 -1.22 38.58
N LYS A 766 29.09 -0.69 37.36
CA LYS A 766 28.57 0.68 37.15
C LYS A 766 27.12 0.77 37.64
N THR A 767 26.84 1.79 38.46
CA THR A 767 25.49 2.08 38.96
C THR A 767 24.75 2.92 37.92
N TYR A 768 23.63 2.41 37.40
CA TYR A 768 22.79 3.12 36.41
C TYR A 768 21.59 3.81 37.06
N PHE A 769 20.93 3.14 38.01
CA PHE A 769 19.75 3.69 38.67
C PHE A 769 20.09 5.00 39.41
N PRO A 770 19.32 6.08 39.22
CA PRO A 770 19.57 7.35 39.90
C PRO A 770 19.50 7.18 41.42
N LYS A 771 20.44 7.78 42.16
CA LYS A 771 20.55 7.61 43.62
C LYS A 771 19.33 8.12 44.39
N ASP A 772 18.68 9.16 43.87
CA ASP A 772 17.52 9.81 44.50
C ASP A 772 16.18 9.29 43.95
N TRP A 773 16.20 8.22 43.13
CA TRP A 773 14.98 7.66 42.55
C TRP A 773 14.08 7.05 43.63
N HIS A 774 12.89 7.62 43.79
CA HIS A 774 11.83 7.09 44.65
C HIS A 774 10.73 6.51 43.77
N ASP A 775 10.65 5.18 43.74
CA ASP A 775 9.59 4.52 43.00
C ASP A 775 8.28 4.57 43.80
N PRO A 776 7.18 5.08 43.23
CA PRO A 776 5.91 5.22 43.95
C PRO A 776 5.26 3.88 44.33
N GLU A 777 5.67 2.79 43.69
CA GLU A 777 5.18 1.43 43.98
C GLU A 777 6.00 0.72 45.06
N PHE A 778 7.15 1.26 45.47
CA PHE A 778 7.91 0.70 46.58
C PHE A 778 7.28 1.05 47.92
N ARG A 779 7.39 0.12 48.86
CA ARG A 779 6.91 0.37 50.22
C ARG A 779 7.75 1.45 50.90
N HIS A 780 7.08 2.39 51.56
CA HIS A 780 7.72 3.50 52.26
C HIS A 780 8.63 3.07 53.42
N ASP A 781 8.47 1.85 53.95
CA ASP A 781 9.26 1.28 55.04
C ASP A 781 10.48 0.46 54.58
N ARG A 782 10.73 0.37 53.27
CA ARG A 782 11.79 -0.47 52.69
C ARG A 782 12.82 0.36 51.93
N ASN A 783 14.10 0.00 52.10
CA ASN A 783 15.20 0.61 51.36
C ASN A 783 15.39 -0.11 50.02
N PRO A 784 15.25 0.57 48.87
CA PRO A 784 15.43 -0.05 47.57
C PRO A 784 16.88 -0.51 47.37
N GLN A 785 17.03 -1.64 46.70
CA GLN A 785 18.32 -2.21 46.34
C GLN A 785 18.39 -2.62 44.88
N ILE A 786 19.61 -2.71 44.37
CA ILE A 786 19.90 -3.14 43.00
C ILE A 786 20.44 -4.56 43.04
N VAL A 787 19.71 -5.47 42.39
CA VAL A 787 20.12 -6.85 42.13
C VAL A 787 20.74 -6.89 40.73
N VAL A 788 21.94 -7.46 40.62
CA VAL A 788 22.66 -7.58 39.35
C VAL A 788 22.83 -9.05 39.03
N LEU A 789 22.30 -9.47 37.89
CA LEU A 789 22.32 -10.83 37.38
C LEU A 789 23.13 -10.85 36.07
N VAL A 790 24.07 -11.78 35.95
CA VAL A 790 24.94 -11.92 34.77
C VAL A 790 24.77 -13.30 34.14
N PRO A 791 24.96 -13.44 32.81
CA PRO A 791 24.97 -14.76 32.16
C PRO A 791 25.99 -15.70 32.80
N ASN A 792 25.64 -16.99 32.89
CA ASN A 792 26.57 -18.04 33.31
C ASN A 792 27.67 -18.32 32.28
#